data_AF-A0AAP7DD14-F1
#
_entry.id   AF-A0AAP7DD14-F1
#
_cell.length_a   1.000
_cell.length_b   1.000
_cell.length_c   1.000
_cell.angle_alpha   90.00
_cell.angle_beta   90.00
_cell.angle_gamma   90.00
#
_symmetry.space_group_name_H-M   'P 1'
#
loop_
_entity.id
_entity.type
_entity.pdbx_description
1 polymer ?
#
loop_
_entity_poly.entity_id
_entity_poly.type
_entity_poly.pdbx_seq_one_letter_code
_entity_poly.pdbx_strand_id
1 'polypeptide(L)'
;MIRRIATLSLLAVAGLTGLNAGAATQYHRVVWDGDPAREAVIGFSPNGESEQPYVQYGTSTDEATWLSKQPSYDHVFAGDLLSYFVRLDNLTPDSPVYYRVCDQQGCGERFWFRTAPIDNSEFVMIAGGDTRTGWTNRRMGNQLVAKVRPLFILHGGDYTSQNSASQMAQYLEDWALTFSSDQIDGKAYKRTYPFIPTHGNHEDYDYSTLCKVFGVDADGNGECNPFDTYNVVNISPLLRIYTLNSQFRKSGWSSYASQMNEWLEQDLATHGEENIWRVAQYHRPMFPHVSSKSDSPDLFSWWAELFYQHSMNLVVESDSHLTKATRELKPDGNNFVSSPTGGTVYIGEGSWGAAARSANDPKSWTLDAASIQQVKVIQVLKDSMTVRTAQFDTSASTLTREEREADSLRLPENVNWWSLNEVGETMELVQSADRLSILKNQDTDTSPSFIRLSATQDVFVAQSQPDTNFDGHEDGLLADASDSTYGRTMSLMAFDVSSIPTCVDIAGVKLELQVTNKSYGEYGVHVAAEEWKDSSATWNSVDGEQIAGRTLNQFIPSSTGTVDVDLTDSHLLDLWEHDGNFGLVIASAGTTDGVDFDSSETGTPPALVVSYNERKDCETPVNSLSLPISDDTFIASSKASENFNNHADGLLADLLDTKYGKTNALMKFDVSALPEGVEFDSVILALHVTNASTGNFELYRVNQNWNEQTATWQSIYDNGGSGDYLTTFSPKETGVYRIDLTNSGLLQSWLNGENTGLIIVPKSLNGLDISSRELGMGPVLTVTYH
;
A
#
# COMPACT_ATOMS: atom_id res chain seq x y z
N MET A 1 -38.19 -45.49 -64.29
CA MET A 1 -37.02 -44.68 -63.91
C MET A 1 -37.54 -43.53 -63.05
N ILE A 2 -37.03 -43.42 -61.83
CA ILE A 2 -37.64 -42.71 -60.69
C ILE A 2 -37.61 -41.18 -60.88
N ARG A 3 -38.72 -40.51 -60.60
CA ARG A 3 -38.74 -39.16 -59.97
C ARG A 3 -40.06 -38.96 -59.24
N ARG A 4 -39.99 -39.00 -57.91
CA ARG A 4 -41.05 -38.57 -56.99
C ARG A 4 -40.96 -37.05 -56.83
N ILE A 5 -42.08 -36.35 -56.99
CA ILE A 5 -42.29 -35.01 -56.43
C ILE A 5 -43.54 -35.16 -55.56
N ALA A 6 -43.36 -35.06 -54.24
CA ALA A 6 -44.42 -34.99 -53.27
C ALA A 6 -44.49 -33.56 -52.75
N THR A 7 -45.67 -32.97 -52.89
CA THR A 7 -46.07 -31.66 -52.42
C THR A 7 -46.14 -31.67 -50.89
N LEU A 8 -45.44 -30.75 -50.21
CA LEU A 8 -45.59 -30.50 -48.79
C LEU A 8 -46.17 -29.09 -48.59
N SER A 9 -47.35 -29.03 -47.97
CA SER A 9 -48.06 -27.82 -47.59
C SER A 9 -47.33 -27.14 -46.41
N LEU A 10 -46.97 -25.86 -46.57
CA LEU A 10 -46.44 -25.03 -45.48
C LEU A 10 -47.58 -24.17 -44.92
N LEU A 11 -47.95 -24.46 -43.67
CA LEU A 11 -48.84 -23.63 -42.85
C LEU A 11 -48.03 -22.42 -42.36
N ALA A 12 -48.39 -21.21 -42.78
CA ALA A 12 -47.79 -19.97 -42.29
C ALA A 12 -48.46 -19.57 -40.97
N VAL A 13 -47.76 -19.73 -39.85
CA VAL A 13 -48.10 -19.10 -38.57
C VAL A 13 -47.37 -17.77 -38.52
N ALA A 14 -48.08 -16.67 -38.74
CA ALA A 14 -47.58 -15.33 -38.51
C ALA A 14 -47.57 -15.05 -37.00
N GLY A 15 -46.41 -15.21 -36.36
CA GLY A 15 -46.18 -14.68 -35.03
C GLY A 15 -45.96 -13.17 -35.13
N LEU A 16 -46.94 -12.37 -34.69
CA LEU A 16 -46.70 -10.96 -34.38
C LEU A 16 -45.79 -10.91 -33.14
N THR A 17 -44.48 -10.77 -33.35
CA THR A 17 -43.61 -10.19 -32.34
C THR A 17 -43.93 -8.70 -32.28
N GLY A 18 -44.67 -8.27 -31.25
CA GLY A 18 -44.78 -6.85 -30.95
C GLY A 18 -43.39 -6.31 -30.66
N LEU A 19 -42.83 -5.55 -31.61
CA LEU A 19 -41.68 -4.70 -31.35
C LEU A 19 -42.15 -3.68 -30.30
N ASN A 20 -41.69 -3.81 -29.06
CA ASN A 20 -41.84 -2.74 -28.08
C ASN A 20 -40.99 -1.57 -28.58
N ALA A 21 -41.62 -0.60 -29.24
CA ALA A 21 -41.01 0.69 -29.53
C ALA A 21 -40.79 1.40 -28.19
N GLY A 22 -39.52 1.63 -27.86
CA GLY A 22 -39.10 2.43 -26.71
C GLY A 22 -38.50 3.75 -27.20
N ALA A 23 -38.38 4.72 -26.30
CA ALA A 23 -37.76 5.99 -26.62
C ALA A 23 -36.34 5.78 -27.18
N ALA A 24 -36.00 6.56 -28.21
CA ALA A 24 -34.69 6.57 -28.84
C ALA A 24 -33.72 7.42 -28.01
N THR A 25 -33.40 6.97 -26.79
CA THR A 25 -32.53 7.69 -25.84
C THR A 25 -31.41 6.82 -25.32
N GLN A 26 -30.29 7.44 -24.96
CA GLN A 26 -29.08 6.81 -24.47
C GLN A 26 -28.33 7.72 -23.47
N TYR A 27 -27.21 7.23 -22.95
CA TYR A 27 -26.30 8.00 -22.08
C TYR A 27 -26.99 8.58 -20.84
N HIS A 28 -27.92 7.82 -20.24
CA HIS A 28 -28.62 8.23 -19.03
C HIS A 28 -27.63 8.48 -17.89
N ARG A 29 -27.91 9.47 -17.05
CA ARG A 29 -27.12 9.78 -15.85
C ARG A 29 -27.94 10.61 -14.86
N VAL A 30 -27.58 10.54 -13.58
CA VAL A 30 -28.17 11.35 -12.52
C VAL A 30 -27.06 12.13 -11.82
N VAL A 31 -27.30 13.40 -11.56
CA VAL A 31 -26.31 14.32 -10.98
C VAL A 31 -26.91 15.04 -9.79
N TRP A 32 -26.08 15.27 -8.79
CA TRP A 32 -26.37 16.14 -7.66
C TRP A 32 -25.50 17.39 -7.72
N ASP A 33 -26.15 18.54 -7.80
CA ASP A 33 -25.53 19.87 -7.81
C ASP A 33 -26.19 20.86 -6.82
N GLY A 34 -27.34 20.48 -6.23
CA GLY A 34 -28.12 21.23 -5.23
C GLY A 34 -28.38 20.41 -3.96
N ASP A 35 -29.63 20.39 -3.43
CA ASP A 35 -30.00 19.57 -2.25
C ASP A 35 -30.21 18.08 -2.62
N PRO A 36 -29.27 17.17 -2.30
CA PRO A 36 -29.34 15.76 -2.70
C PRO A 36 -30.53 14.99 -2.13
N ALA A 37 -31.16 15.49 -1.08
CA ALA A 37 -32.34 14.88 -0.47
C ALA A 37 -33.64 15.23 -1.22
N ARG A 38 -33.65 16.31 -2.00
CA ARG A 38 -34.87 16.89 -2.60
C ARG A 38 -34.76 17.20 -4.08
N GLU A 39 -33.55 17.17 -4.63
CA GLU A 39 -33.25 17.60 -5.99
C GLU A 39 -32.32 16.60 -6.67
N ALA A 40 -32.49 16.46 -7.98
CA ALA A 40 -31.61 15.69 -8.83
C ALA A 40 -31.75 16.13 -10.28
N VAL A 41 -30.66 16.10 -11.05
CA VAL A 41 -30.69 16.36 -12.49
C VAL A 41 -30.59 15.03 -13.23
N ILE A 42 -31.58 14.73 -14.08
CA ILE A 42 -31.55 13.58 -14.99
C ILE A 42 -31.04 14.05 -16.35
N GLY A 43 -29.87 13.55 -16.75
CA GLY A 43 -29.30 13.79 -18.08
C GLY A 43 -29.50 12.58 -19.00
N PHE A 44 -29.76 12.85 -20.29
CA PHE A 44 -29.82 11.83 -21.34
C PHE A 44 -29.55 12.45 -22.72
N SER A 45 -29.23 11.62 -23.71
CA SER A 45 -28.97 12.04 -25.09
C SER A 45 -29.86 11.27 -26.07
N PRO A 46 -30.23 11.86 -27.23
CA PRO A 46 -30.89 11.14 -28.31
C PRO A 46 -30.04 9.98 -28.86
N ASN A 47 -30.71 8.92 -29.28
CA ASN A 47 -30.17 7.81 -30.06
C ASN A 47 -30.87 7.77 -31.44
N GLY A 48 -30.55 8.74 -32.29
CA GLY A 48 -31.27 9.01 -33.54
C GLY A 48 -32.31 10.11 -33.35
N GLU A 49 -33.50 9.95 -33.95
CA GLU A 49 -34.58 10.92 -33.89
C GLU A 49 -35.37 10.80 -32.57
N SER A 50 -35.22 11.78 -31.68
CA SER A 50 -35.97 11.92 -30.41
C SER A 50 -36.58 13.32 -30.36
N GLU A 51 -37.83 13.45 -30.79
CA GLU A 51 -38.58 14.71 -30.82
C GLU A 51 -39.29 14.95 -29.48
N GLN A 52 -39.08 16.13 -28.88
CA GLN A 52 -39.73 16.57 -27.64
C GLN A 52 -39.65 15.52 -26.49
N PRO A 53 -38.44 15.04 -26.14
CA PRO A 53 -38.32 14.04 -25.08
C PRO A 53 -38.72 14.64 -23.74
N TYR A 54 -39.25 13.80 -22.84
CA TYR A 54 -39.63 14.17 -21.48
C TYR A 54 -39.37 13.01 -20.51
N VAL A 55 -39.33 13.29 -19.22
CA VAL A 55 -39.19 12.28 -18.18
C VAL A 55 -40.54 12.03 -17.51
N GLN A 56 -40.92 10.77 -17.38
CA GLN A 56 -41.96 10.35 -16.43
C GLN A 56 -41.29 9.80 -15.16
N TYR A 57 -41.74 10.22 -13.99
CA TYR A 57 -41.14 9.81 -12.72
C TYR A 57 -42.15 9.73 -11.56
N GLY A 58 -41.83 8.92 -10.55
CA GLY A 58 -42.62 8.79 -9.34
C GLY A 58 -41.89 8.05 -8.21
N THR A 59 -42.51 8.01 -7.04
CA THR A 59 -41.95 7.39 -5.82
C THR A 59 -42.38 5.93 -5.61
N SER A 60 -43.20 5.39 -6.52
CA SER A 60 -43.62 3.98 -6.52
C SER A 60 -43.45 3.37 -7.92
N THR A 61 -43.55 2.05 -8.04
CA THR A 61 -43.50 1.33 -9.33
C THR A 61 -44.81 1.43 -10.13
N ASP A 62 -45.86 2.06 -9.57
CA ASP A 62 -47.12 2.33 -10.27
C ASP A 62 -46.99 3.55 -11.19
N GLU A 63 -46.61 3.28 -12.44
CA GLU A 63 -46.46 4.26 -13.53
C GLU A 63 -47.72 5.11 -13.77
N ALA A 64 -48.92 4.68 -13.35
CA ALA A 64 -50.13 5.50 -13.49
C ALA A 64 -50.15 6.73 -12.56
N THR A 65 -49.34 6.71 -11.51
CA THR A 65 -49.20 7.81 -10.54
C THR A 65 -48.06 8.77 -10.87
N TRP A 66 -47.29 8.47 -11.92
CA TRP A 66 -46.09 9.22 -12.25
C TRP A 66 -46.41 10.59 -12.85
N LEU A 67 -45.55 11.55 -12.57
CA LEU A 67 -45.58 12.89 -13.11
C LEU A 67 -44.72 12.97 -14.38
N SER A 68 -45.12 13.81 -15.33
CA SER A 68 -44.30 14.14 -16.50
C SER A 68 -43.58 15.47 -16.31
N LYS A 69 -42.29 15.54 -16.62
CA LYS A 69 -41.49 16.77 -16.62
C LYS A 69 -40.70 16.91 -17.92
N GLN A 70 -40.78 18.10 -18.52
CA GLN A 70 -40.04 18.45 -19.72
C GLN A 70 -38.57 18.77 -19.38
N PRO A 71 -37.64 18.67 -20.34
CA PRO A 71 -36.28 19.17 -20.20
C PRO A 71 -36.30 20.61 -19.69
N SER A 72 -35.55 20.84 -18.62
CA SER A 72 -35.30 22.16 -18.06
C SER A 72 -34.38 22.97 -18.98
N TYR A 73 -33.40 22.28 -19.57
CA TYR A 73 -32.42 22.83 -20.50
C TYR A 73 -31.81 21.71 -21.36
N ASP A 74 -31.18 22.11 -22.45
CA ASP A 74 -30.41 21.23 -23.34
C ASP A 74 -29.11 21.91 -23.75
N HIS A 75 -28.08 21.09 -23.96
CA HIS A 75 -26.76 21.57 -24.37
C HIS A 75 -26.15 20.69 -25.44
N VAL A 76 -25.46 21.33 -26.38
CA VAL A 76 -24.61 20.66 -27.36
C VAL A 76 -23.17 20.78 -26.90
N PHE A 77 -22.62 19.66 -26.46
CA PHE A 77 -21.22 19.57 -26.05
C PHE A 77 -20.30 19.35 -27.25
N ALA A 78 -19.22 20.14 -27.32
CA ALA A 78 -18.19 20.09 -28.36
C ALA A 78 -18.75 20.04 -29.81
N GLY A 79 -19.90 20.68 -30.05
CA GLY A 79 -20.54 20.81 -31.36
C GLY A 79 -21.43 19.64 -31.80
N ASP A 80 -21.27 18.45 -31.22
CA ASP A 80 -21.89 17.22 -31.74
C ASP A 80 -22.72 16.43 -30.72
N LEU A 81 -22.41 16.51 -29.42
CA LEU A 81 -23.08 15.69 -28.39
C LEU A 81 -24.23 16.48 -27.73
N LEU A 82 -25.45 16.32 -28.24
CA LEU A 82 -26.66 16.87 -27.64
C LEU A 82 -27.07 16.08 -26.39
N SER A 83 -27.36 16.81 -25.31
CA SER A 83 -27.94 16.26 -24.08
C SER A 83 -29.10 17.11 -23.59
N TYR A 84 -30.14 16.45 -23.10
CA TYR A 84 -31.27 17.05 -22.40
C TYR A 84 -31.13 16.80 -20.91
N PHE A 85 -31.53 17.79 -20.11
CA PHE A 85 -31.45 17.74 -18.66
C PHE A 85 -32.81 18.09 -18.05
N VAL A 86 -33.29 17.24 -17.14
CA VAL A 86 -34.53 17.45 -16.39
C VAL A 86 -34.15 17.60 -14.92
N ARG A 87 -34.29 18.81 -14.38
CA ARG A 87 -34.12 19.05 -12.93
C ARG A 87 -35.39 18.63 -12.21
N LEU A 88 -35.29 17.69 -11.30
CA LEU A 88 -36.35 17.31 -10.36
C LEU A 88 -36.17 18.10 -9.06
N ASP A 89 -37.30 18.47 -8.45
CA ASP A 89 -37.37 19.25 -7.21
C ASP A 89 -38.45 18.64 -6.31
N ASN A 90 -38.48 19.07 -5.04
CA ASN A 90 -39.45 18.62 -4.03
C ASN A 90 -39.53 17.08 -3.91
N LEU A 91 -38.42 16.38 -4.15
CA LEU A 91 -38.34 14.93 -3.97
C LEU A 91 -38.46 14.58 -2.49
N THR A 92 -38.96 13.39 -2.21
CA THR A 92 -39.01 12.87 -0.84
C THR A 92 -37.60 12.43 -0.44
N PRO A 93 -37.06 12.87 0.71
CA PRO A 93 -35.78 12.40 1.22
C PRO A 93 -35.73 10.89 1.45
N ASP A 94 -34.53 10.32 1.40
CA ASP A 94 -34.25 8.90 1.62
C ASP A 94 -35.22 7.92 0.91
N SER A 95 -35.57 8.22 -0.34
CA SER A 95 -36.64 7.51 -1.04
C SER A 95 -36.23 7.14 -2.47
N PRO A 96 -36.72 5.99 -2.99
CA PRO A 96 -36.53 5.66 -4.40
C PRO A 96 -37.29 6.64 -5.30
N VAL A 97 -36.65 7.05 -6.38
CA VAL A 97 -37.26 7.81 -7.49
C VAL A 97 -37.14 6.96 -8.74
N TYR A 98 -38.28 6.44 -9.19
CA TYR A 98 -38.38 5.66 -10.42
C TYR A 98 -38.65 6.59 -11.59
N TYR A 99 -37.99 6.36 -12.72
CA TYR A 99 -38.22 7.17 -13.92
C TYR A 99 -38.01 6.41 -15.23
N ARG A 100 -38.54 7.00 -16.30
CA ARG A 100 -38.32 6.61 -17.69
C ARG A 100 -38.21 7.87 -18.53
N VAL A 101 -37.39 7.83 -19.57
CA VAL A 101 -37.41 8.86 -20.61
C VAL A 101 -38.36 8.42 -21.72
N CYS A 102 -39.19 9.34 -22.17
CA CYS A 102 -40.18 9.12 -23.20
C CYS A 102 -40.01 10.14 -24.33
N ASP A 103 -40.37 9.75 -25.54
CA ASP A 103 -40.36 10.59 -26.74
C ASP A 103 -41.58 10.26 -27.63
N GLN A 104 -41.54 10.66 -28.89
CA GLN A 104 -42.59 10.38 -29.87
C GLN A 104 -42.80 8.87 -30.18
N GLN A 105 -41.82 8.02 -29.90
CA GLN A 105 -41.87 6.57 -30.13
C GLN A 105 -42.40 5.78 -28.93
N GLY A 106 -42.37 6.37 -27.74
CA GLY A 106 -42.85 5.75 -26.49
C GLY A 106 -41.90 6.02 -25.34
N CYS A 107 -41.91 5.16 -24.32
CA CYS A 107 -41.02 5.27 -23.16
C CYS A 107 -39.92 4.21 -23.22
N GLY A 108 -38.68 4.61 -22.98
CA GLY A 108 -37.48 3.77 -22.97
C GLY A 108 -37.36 2.87 -21.74
N GLU A 109 -36.13 2.49 -21.38
CA GLU A 109 -35.86 1.66 -20.21
C GLU A 109 -36.30 2.31 -18.89
N ARG A 110 -36.48 1.47 -17.87
CA ARG A 110 -36.84 1.88 -16.51
C ARG A 110 -35.59 2.06 -15.68
N PHE A 111 -35.49 3.22 -15.05
CA PHE A 111 -34.38 3.59 -14.19
C PHE A 111 -34.89 3.95 -12.80
N TRP A 112 -34.00 3.92 -11.81
CA TRP A 112 -34.26 4.49 -10.51
C TRP A 112 -32.98 4.93 -9.80
N PHE A 113 -33.09 5.91 -8.92
CA PHE A 113 -32.06 6.31 -7.96
C PHE A 113 -32.68 6.51 -6.58
N ARG A 114 -31.87 6.73 -5.54
CA ARG A 114 -32.34 7.05 -4.18
C ARG A 114 -31.85 8.45 -3.80
N THR A 115 -32.74 9.28 -3.26
CA THR A 115 -32.38 10.59 -2.69
C THR A 115 -31.56 10.43 -1.41
N ALA A 116 -30.76 11.44 -1.05
CA ALA A 116 -30.00 11.42 0.20
C ALA A 116 -30.91 11.46 1.45
N PRO A 117 -30.45 10.91 2.59
CA PRO A 117 -31.16 11.05 3.85
C PRO A 117 -31.03 12.45 4.45
N ILE A 118 -31.90 12.76 5.40
CA ILE A 118 -31.91 14.03 6.17
C ILE A 118 -31.64 13.81 7.67
N ASP A 119 -31.24 12.61 8.04
CA ASP A 119 -30.88 12.19 9.40
C ASP A 119 -29.50 11.53 9.40
N ASN A 120 -29.08 10.94 10.53
CA ASN A 120 -27.76 10.30 10.62
C ASN A 120 -27.71 8.88 9.99
N SER A 121 -28.54 8.58 9.00
CA SER A 121 -28.51 7.28 8.31
C SER A 121 -27.19 7.08 7.59
N GLU A 122 -26.54 5.95 7.89
CA GLU A 122 -25.22 5.60 7.40
C GLU A 122 -25.27 5.07 5.97
N PHE A 123 -24.24 5.37 5.17
CA PHE A 123 -24.21 5.01 3.75
C PHE A 123 -22.81 4.69 3.26
N VAL A 124 -22.75 4.06 2.08
CA VAL A 124 -21.52 3.85 1.31
C VAL A 124 -21.46 4.83 0.16
N MET A 125 -20.34 5.50 -0.05
CA MET A 125 -20.03 6.28 -1.25
C MET A 125 -18.79 5.73 -1.95
N ILE A 126 -18.63 6.06 -3.24
CA ILE A 126 -17.41 5.77 -4.00
C ILE A 126 -16.75 7.07 -4.42
N ALA A 127 -15.42 7.12 -4.38
CA ALA A 127 -14.66 8.26 -4.88
C ALA A 127 -13.47 7.82 -5.75
N GLY A 128 -13.18 8.56 -6.82
CA GLY A 128 -12.05 8.31 -7.71
C GLY A 128 -12.13 9.18 -8.97
N GLY A 129 -11.13 9.13 -9.85
CA GLY A 129 -11.13 9.92 -11.09
C GLY A 129 -10.13 9.41 -12.12
N ASP A 130 -9.93 10.19 -13.18
CA ASP A 130 -8.97 9.89 -14.25
C ASP A 130 -9.35 8.64 -15.05
N THR A 131 -10.60 8.54 -15.52
CA THR A 131 -11.07 7.41 -16.36
C THR A 131 -10.48 7.43 -17.77
N ARG A 132 -10.13 8.63 -18.26
CA ARG A 132 -9.39 8.96 -19.48
C ARG A 132 -9.21 7.88 -20.55
N THR A 133 -8.06 7.21 -20.61
CA THR A 133 -7.61 6.39 -21.77
C THR A 133 -7.53 4.89 -21.54
N GLY A 134 -7.61 4.36 -20.32
CA GLY A 134 -7.63 2.90 -20.12
C GLY A 134 -9.05 2.36 -20.09
N TRP A 135 -9.59 2.13 -21.29
CA TRP A 135 -11.01 1.78 -21.47
C TRP A 135 -11.34 0.44 -20.81
N THR A 136 -10.41 -0.50 -20.82
CA THR A 136 -10.55 -1.78 -20.09
C THR A 136 -10.70 -1.54 -18.59
N ASN A 137 -9.78 -0.77 -18.00
CA ASN A 137 -9.74 -0.52 -16.55
C ASN A 137 -10.97 0.27 -16.08
N ARG A 138 -11.35 1.35 -16.78
CA ARG A 138 -12.54 2.13 -16.40
C ARG A 138 -13.82 1.28 -16.48
N ARG A 139 -13.94 0.39 -17.47
CA ARG A 139 -15.10 -0.53 -17.57
C ARG A 139 -15.12 -1.53 -16.41
N MET A 140 -13.96 -2.04 -15.99
CA MET A 140 -13.86 -2.90 -14.81
C MET A 140 -14.24 -2.15 -13.52
N GLY A 141 -13.72 -0.93 -13.33
CA GLY A 141 -14.09 -0.08 -12.20
C GLY A 141 -15.59 0.25 -12.18
N ASN A 142 -16.17 0.57 -13.35
CA ASN A 142 -17.62 0.83 -13.46
C ASN A 142 -18.45 -0.41 -13.09
N GLN A 143 -18.04 -1.60 -13.55
CA GLN A 143 -18.69 -2.84 -13.15
C GLN A 143 -18.57 -3.11 -11.64
N LEU A 144 -17.45 -2.76 -11.01
CA LEU A 144 -17.30 -2.83 -9.57
C LEU A 144 -18.25 -1.87 -8.83
N VAL A 145 -18.44 -0.64 -9.33
CA VAL A 145 -19.44 0.29 -8.78
C VAL A 145 -20.84 -0.34 -8.79
N ALA A 146 -21.22 -0.99 -9.89
CA ALA A 146 -22.51 -1.67 -10.01
C ALA A 146 -22.68 -2.83 -9.01
N LYS A 147 -21.57 -3.48 -8.63
CA LYS A 147 -21.53 -4.54 -7.61
C LYS A 147 -21.61 -3.98 -6.19
N VAL A 148 -20.94 -2.86 -5.92
CA VAL A 148 -20.91 -2.20 -4.59
C VAL A 148 -22.24 -1.54 -4.27
N ARG A 149 -22.95 -0.96 -5.24
CA ARG A 149 -24.23 -0.26 -5.04
C ARG A 149 -24.18 0.90 -4.03
N PRO A 150 -23.31 1.91 -4.23
CA PRO A 150 -23.19 3.05 -3.31
C PRO A 150 -24.47 3.92 -3.28
N LEU A 151 -24.55 4.88 -2.38
CA LEU A 151 -25.57 5.94 -2.42
C LEU A 151 -25.28 6.90 -3.59
N PHE A 152 -24.03 7.34 -3.71
CA PHE A 152 -23.56 8.25 -4.76
C PHE A 152 -22.06 8.07 -5.03
N ILE A 153 -21.56 8.78 -6.05
CA ILE A 153 -20.17 8.72 -6.52
C ILE A 153 -19.58 10.13 -6.57
N LEU A 154 -18.34 10.30 -6.10
CA LEU A 154 -17.49 11.47 -6.33
C LEU A 154 -16.54 11.17 -7.48
N HIS A 155 -16.63 11.92 -8.58
CA HIS A 155 -15.73 11.73 -9.73
C HIS A 155 -14.73 12.88 -9.86
N GLY A 156 -13.44 12.60 -9.64
CA GLY A 156 -12.35 13.56 -9.53
C GLY A 156 -11.87 14.22 -10.84
N GLY A 157 -12.68 14.25 -11.91
CA GLY A 157 -12.32 14.84 -13.21
C GLY A 157 -11.49 13.94 -14.15
N ASP A 158 -11.06 14.51 -15.27
CA ASP A 158 -10.33 13.83 -16.37
C ASP A 158 -11.09 12.63 -16.95
N TYR A 159 -12.30 12.90 -17.43
CA TYR A 159 -13.22 11.89 -17.95
C TYR A 159 -12.68 11.22 -19.22
N THR A 160 -12.06 12.02 -20.09
CA THR A 160 -11.56 11.62 -21.41
C THR A 160 -10.26 12.33 -21.75
N SER A 161 -9.56 11.91 -22.80
CA SER A 161 -8.22 12.45 -23.11
C SER A 161 -8.24 13.79 -23.83
N GLN A 162 -9.24 14.05 -24.66
CA GLN A 162 -9.33 15.24 -25.48
C GLN A 162 -10.65 15.98 -25.22
N ASN A 163 -11.52 15.40 -24.37
CA ASN A 163 -12.85 15.91 -24.02
C ASN A 163 -13.70 16.25 -25.27
N SER A 164 -13.41 15.57 -26.39
CA SER A 164 -14.20 15.69 -27.60
C SER A 164 -15.57 15.04 -27.45
N ALA A 165 -16.55 15.46 -28.25
CA ALA A 165 -17.89 14.86 -28.26
C ALA A 165 -17.86 13.34 -28.43
N SER A 166 -17.01 12.81 -29.33
CA SER A 166 -16.89 11.38 -29.59
C SER A 166 -16.31 10.60 -28.42
N GLN A 167 -15.28 11.12 -27.75
CA GLN A 167 -14.72 10.47 -26.57
C GLN A 167 -15.67 10.55 -25.39
N MET A 168 -16.40 11.67 -25.24
CA MET A 168 -17.38 11.83 -24.18
C MET A 168 -18.59 10.92 -24.37
N ALA A 169 -19.07 10.76 -25.61
CA ALA A 169 -20.11 9.79 -25.94
C ALA A 169 -19.70 8.36 -25.54
N GLN A 170 -18.46 7.96 -25.85
CA GLN A 170 -17.95 6.68 -25.40
C GLN A 170 -17.85 6.59 -23.88
N TYR A 171 -17.34 7.63 -23.22
CA TYR A 171 -17.26 7.64 -21.75
C TYR A 171 -18.64 7.40 -21.14
N LEU A 172 -19.69 8.06 -21.66
CA LEU A 172 -21.06 7.88 -21.21
C LEU A 172 -21.62 6.47 -21.52
N GLU A 173 -21.20 5.85 -22.63
CA GLU A 173 -21.50 4.44 -22.90
C GLU A 173 -20.88 3.52 -21.86
N ASP A 174 -19.59 3.71 -21.56
CA ASP A 174 -18.88 2.94 -20.54
C ASP A 174 -19.42 3.23 -19.12
N TRP A 175 -19.85 4.46 -18.85
CA TRP A 175 -20.44 4.89 -17.57
C TRP A 175 -21.72 4.14 -17.25
N ALA A 176 -22.50 3.74 -18.25
CA ALA A 176 -23.70 2.93 -18.04
C ALA A 176 -23.39 1.54 -17.42
N LEU A 177 -22.14 1.09 -17.46
CA LEU A 177 -21.70 -0.13 -16.74
C LEU A 177 -21.69 0.04 -15.21
N THR A 178 -21.80 1.28 -14.70
CA THR A 178 -22.02 1.53 -13.27
C THR A 178 -23.41 1.12 -12.81
N PHE A 179 -24.36 0.88 -13.71
CA PHE A 179 -25.74 0.60 -13.33
C PHE A 179 -25.94 -0.82 -12.86
N SER A 180 -26.64 -0.96 -11.73
CA SER A 180 -27.07 -2.27 -11.26
C SER A 180 -28.41 -2.64 -11.89
N SER A 181 -28.66 -3.94 -12.06
CA SER A 181 -29.94 -4.43 -12.61
C SER A 181 -30.79 -5.01 -11.50
N ASP A 182 -32.04 -4.56 -11.40
CA ASP A 182 -32.98 -4.96 -10.35
C ASP A 182 -34.30 -5.48 -10.96
N GLN A 183 -34.96 -6.39 -10.26
CA GLN A 183 -36.36 -6.75 -10.49
C GLN A 183 -37.20 -6.18 -9.35
N ILE A 184 -38.13 -5.28 -9.67
CA ILE A 184 -38.96 -4.57 -8.68
C ILE A 184 -40.41 -4.70 -9.13
N ASP A 185 -41.25 -5.34 -8.32
CA ASP A 185 -42.66 -5.62 -8.64
C ASP A 185 -42.88 -6.27 -10.01
N GLY A 186 -41.99 -7.21 -10.38
CA GLY A 186 -42.05 -7.94 -11.64
C GLY A 186 -41.61 -7.14 -12.87
N LYS A 187 -41.03 -5.95 -12.69
CA LYS A 187 -40.48 -5.10 -13.75
C LYS A 187 -38.95 -5.02 -13.63
N ALA A 188 -38.27 -5.04 -14.76
CA ALA A 188 -36.83 -4.79 -14.83
C ALA A 188 -36.53 -3.29 -14.69
N TYR A 189 -35.60 -2.96 -13.80
CA TYR A 189 -35.08 -1.61 -13.57
C TYR A 189 -33.55 -1.60 -13.63
N LYS A 190 -33.00 -0.46 -14.02
CA LYS A 190 -31.58 -0.11 -13.85
C LYS A 190 -31.44 0.90 -12.71
N ARG A 191 -30.65 0.56 -11.69
CA ARG A 191 -30.28 1.54 -10.66
C ARG A 191 -29.18 2.44 -11.20
N THR A 192 -29.45 3.73 -11.28
CA THR A 192 -28.45 4.77 -11.54
C THR A 192 -27.99 5.36 -10.22
N TYR A 193 -26.71 5.72 -10.15
CA TYR A 193 -26.11 6.32 -8.98
C TYR A 193 -25.89 7.81 -9.27
N PRO A 194 -26.46 8.71 -8.46
CA PRO A 194 -26.10 10.13 -8.54
C PRO A 194 -24.59 10.27 -8.42
N PHE A 195 -23.98 11.08 -9.26
CA PHE A 195 -22.57 11.42 -9.11
C PHE A 195 -22.34 12.93 -9.12
N ILE A 196 -21.31 13.34 -8.38
CA ILE A 196 -20.92 14.74 -8.19
C ILE A 196 -19.60 14.94 -8.95
N PRO A 197 -19.62 15.61 -10.11
CA PRO A 197 -18.47 15.72 -11.00
C PRO A 197 -17.49 16.83 -10.58
N THR A 198 -16.19 16.58 -10.75
CA THR A 198 -15.10 17.57 -10.61
C THR A 198 -14.52 17.92 -11.98
N HIS A 199 -13.95 19.12 -12.12
CA HIS A 199 -13.24 19.59 -13.32
C HIS A 199 -11.75 19.23 -13.27
N GLY A 200 -11.25 18.50 -14.28
CA GLY A 200 -9.83 18.14 -14.42
C GLY A 200 -9.09 18.91 -15.51
N ASN A 201 -7.78 18.70 -15.66
CA ASN A 201 -7.00 19.45 -16.67
C ASN A 201 -7.32 19.04 -18.10
N HIS A 202 -7.85 17.84 -18.30
CA HIS A 202 -8.30 17.42 -19.62
C HIS A 202 -9.62 18.11 -20.03
N GLU A 203 -10.27 18.84 -19.12
CA GLU A 203 -11.43 19.68 -19.40
C GLU A 203 -11.09 21.17 -19.61
N ASP A 204 -9.83 21.59 -19.42
CA ASP A 204 -9.41 23.01 -19.36
C ASP A 204 -9.71 23.87 -20.59
N TYR A 205 -9.89 23.26 -21.76
CA TYR A 205 -10.24 24.03 -22.95
C TYR A 205 -11.73 24.40 -23.00
N ASP A 206 -12.57 23.77 -22.16
CA ASP A 206 -13.98 24.12 -21.98
C ASP A 206 -14.40 23.98 -20.50
N TYR A 207 -14.29 25.09 -19.76
CA TYR A 207 -14.72 25.18 -18.34
C TYR A 207 -16.22 24.98 -18.13
N SER A 208 -17.01 24.95 -19.20
CA SER A 208 -18.43 24.62 -19.14
C SER A 208 -18.74 23.13 -19.38
N THR A 209 -17.71 22.27 -19.44
CA THR A 209 -17.86 20.82 -19.65
C THR A 209 -18.83 20.20 -18.66
N LEU A 210 -18.74 20.52 -17.36
CA LEU A 210 -19.60 19.89 -16.35
C LEU A 210 -21.08 20.25 -16.57
N CYS A 211 -21.37 21.51 -16.87
CA CYS A 211 -22.74 21.93 -17.21
C CYS A 211 -23.22 21.28 -18.53
N LYS A 212 -22.45 21.38 -19.61
CA LYS A 212 -22.88 20.89 -20.94
C LYS A 212 -23.01 19.36 -21.01
N VAL A 213 -22.19 18.63 -20.27
CA VAL A 213 -22.19 17.15 -20.29
C VAL A 213 -23.01 16.58 -19.14
N PHE A 214 -22.98 17.15 -17.95
CA PHE A 214 -23.62 16.56 -16.78
C PHE A 214 -24.84 17.33 -16.28
N GLY A 215 -25.05 18.54 -16.77
CA GLY A 215 -26.19 19.38 -16.42
C GLY A 215 -26.04 20.07 -15.08
N VAL A 216 -24.80 20.18 -14.57
CA VAL A 216 -24.46 20.93 -13.36
C VAL A 216 -24.75 22.40 -13.57
N ASP A 217 -25.50 22.99 -12.65
CA ASP A 217 -25.79 24.43 -12.58
C ASP A 217 -25.70 24.81 -11.10
N ALA A 218 -24.45 24.94 -10.62
CA ALA A 218 -24.13 24.97 -9.19
C ALA A 218 -24.55 26.29 -8.53
N ASP A 219 -24.53 27.39 -9.29
CA ASP A 219 -24.99 28.69 -8.83
C ASP A 219 -26.49 28.94 -9.12
N GLY A 220 -27.15 28.00 -9.81
CA GLY A 220 -28.58 28.00 -10.08
C GLY A 220 -29.04 29.11 -11.04
N ASN A 221 -28.13 29.64 -11.86
CA ASN A 221 -28.42 30.74 -12.76
C ASN A 221 -28.88 30.27 -14.16
N GLY A 222 -28.71 28.98 -14.48
CA GLY A 222 -29.10 28.36 -15.75
C GLY A 222 -28.15 28.66 -16.92
N GLU A 223 -26.97 29.23 -16.67
CA GLU A 223 -25.95 29.57 -17.65
C GLU A 223 -24.71 28.69 -17.43
N CYS A 224 -24.37 27.87 -18.43
CA CYS A 224 -23.16 27.06 -18.37
C CYS A 224 -21.88 27.91 -18.33
N ASN A 225 -21.24 27.98 -17.18
CA ASN A 225 -20.10 28.86 -16.97
C ASN A 225 -19.10 28.28 -15.94
N PRO A 226 -17.91 28.89 -15.76
CA PRO A 226 -16.88 28.36 -14.85
C PRO A 226 -17.30 28.28 -13.37
N PHE A 227 -18.30 29.03 -12.92
CA PHE A 227 -18.84 28.94 -11.57
C PHE A 227 -19.53 27.58 -11.29
N ASP A 228 -19.92 26.84 -12.33
CA ASP A 228 -20.46 25.47 -12.22
C ASP A 228 -19.41 24.41 -11.87
N THR A 229 -18.14 24.80 -11.71
CA THR A 229 -17.04 23.87 -11.45
C THR A 229 -16.68 23.71 -9.98
N TYR A 230 -17.33 24.45 -9.09
CA TYR A 230 -17.18 24.29 -7.65
C TYR A 230 -18.53 24.42 -6.96
N ASN A 231 -18.76 23.60 -5.94
CA ASN A 231 -20.02 23.59 -5.19
C ASN A 231 -19.86 22.94 -3.82
N VAL A 232 -20.90 23.04 -3.01
CA VAL A 232 -21.02 22.30 -1.76
C VAL A 232 -22.37 21.60 -1.70
N VAL A 233 -22.37 20.34 -1.27
CA VAL A 233 -23.61 19.58 -1.05
C VAL A 233 -23.59 18.91 0.31
N ASN A 234 -24.76 18.81 0.93
CA ASN A 234 -24.96 18.12 2.21
C ASN A 234 -25.64 16.77 1.98
N ILE A 235 -24.94 15.68 2.30
CA ILE A 235 -25.52 14.34 2.34
C ILE A 235 -25.87 14.06 3.78
N SER A 236 -27.10 14.46 4.15
CA SER A 236 -27.61 14.38 5.52
C SER A 236 -26.81 15.26 6.52
N PRO A 237 -27.17 15.35 7.81
CA PRO A 237 -26.28 15.94 8.81
C PRO A 237 -24.96 15.17 9.00
N LEU A 238 -24.77 13.98 8.41
CA LEU A 238 -23.50 13.25 8.48
C LEU A 238 -22.38 13.94 7.70
N LEU A 239 -22.60 14.34 6.44
CA LEU A 239 -21.51 14.66 5.54
C LEU A 239 -21.76 15.94 4.73
N ARG A 240 -20.79 16.85 4.77
CA ARG A 240 -20.66 18.00 3.87
C ARG A 240 -19.55 17.76 2.86
N ILE A 241 -19.83 17.97 1.58
CA ILE A 241 -18.87 17.70 0.50
C ILE A 241 -18.62 18.98 -0.27
N TYR A 242 -17.34 19.36 -0.37
CA TYR A 242 -16.87 20.46 -1.20
C TYR A 242 -16.25 19.91 -2.49
N THR A 243 -16.74 20.37 -3.64
CA THR A 243 -16.09 20.16 -4.94
C THR A 243 -15.39 21.46 -5.32
N LEU A 244 -14.09 21.41 -5.58
CA LEU A 244 -13.29 22.60 -5.91
C LEU A 244 -12.59 22.44 -7.28
N ASN A 245 -12.39 23.55 -7.97
CA ASN A 245 -11.68 23.56 -9.25
C ASN A 245 -10.21 23.93 -9.08
N SER A 246 -9.35 22.91 -8.99
CA SER A 246 -7.89 23.10 -8.92
C SER A 246 -7.27 23.71 -10.17
N GLN A 247 -7.98 23.76 -11.31
CA GLN A 247 -7.42 24.26 -12.56
C GLN A 247 -7.51 25.78 -12.72
N PHE A 248 -8.26 26.47 -11.85
CA PHE A 248 -8.19 27.93 -11.76
C PHE A 248 -6.80 28.47 -11.40
N ARG A 249 -5.86 27.60 -10.99
CA ARG A 249 -4.44 27.94 -10.87
C ARG A 249 -3.80 28.43 -12.17
N LYS A 250 -4.35 28.07 -13.32
CA LYS A 250 -3.79 28.46 -14.61
C LYS A 250 -3.92 29.96 -14.83
N SER A 251 -2.94 30.51 -15.55
CA SER A 251 -2.95 31.91 -15.96
C SER A 251 -4.25 32.26 -16.68
N GLY A 252 -4.86 33.40 -16.31
CA GLY A 252 -6.14 33.87 -16.85
C GLY A 252 -7.37 33.57 -16.00
N TRP A 253 -7.26 32.72 -14.97
CA TRP A 253 -8.37 32.29 -14.12
C TRP A 253 -8.32 32.83 -12.68
N SER A 254 -7.39 33.74 -12.38
CA SER A 254 -7.16 34.22 -11.01
C SER A 254 -8.39 34.87 -10.36
N SER A 255 -9.25 35.55 -11.13
CA SER A 255 -10.50 36.12 -10.59
C SER A 255 -11.50 35.05 -10.17
N TYR A 256 -11.54 33.92 -10.89
CA TYR A 256 -12.39 32.79 -10.53
C TYR A 256 -11.81 32.03 -9.33
N ALA A 257 -10.48 31.86 -9.27
CA ALA A 257 -9.79 31.33 -8.10
C ALA A 257 -10.09 32.15 -6.84
N SER A 258 -9.96 33.48 -6.90
CA SER A 258 -10.26 34.36 -5.77
C SER A 258 -11.72 34.23 -5.31
N GLN A 259 -12.69 34.26 -6.23
CA GLN A 259 -14.11 34.12 -5.88
C GLN A 259 -14.42 32.75 -5.25
N MET A 260 -13.87 31.66 -5.81
CA MET A 260 -14.04 30.32 -5.24
C MET A 260 -13.41 30.22 -3.84
N ASN A 261 -12.22 30.78 -3.63
CA ASN A 261 -11.54 30.71 -2.34
C ASN A 261 -12.24 31.59 -1.29
N GLU A 262 -12.70 32.78 -1.66
CA GLU A 262 -13.52 33.65 -0.79
C GLU A 262 -14.85 32.99 -0.44
N TRP A 263 -15.50 32.33 -1.40
CA TRP A 263 -16.71 31.55 -1.17
C TRP A 263 -16.47 30.38 -0.21
N LEU A 264 -15.40 29.62 -0.42
CA LEU A 264 -15.04 28.47 0.42
C LEU A 264 -14.77 28.89 1.87
N GLU A 265 -14.00 29.97 2.07
CA GLU A 265 -13.72 30.53 3.39
C GLU A 265 -15.01 30.96 4.10
N GLN A 266 -15.89 31.68 3.41
CA GLN A 266 -17.17 32.13 3.97
C GLN A 266 -18.10 30.97 4.31
N ASP A 267 -18.18 29.96 3.43
CA ASP A 267 -19.03 28.80 3.63
C ASP A 267 -18.53 27.91 4.77
N LEU A 268 -17.23 27.63 4.85
CA LEU A 268 -16.64 26.88 5.96
C LEU A 268 -16.81 27.62 7.30
N ALA A 269 -16.65 28.95 7.31
CA ALA A 269 -16.86 29.75 8.51
C ALA A 269 -18.32 29.77 8.98
N THR A 270 -19.28 29.74 8.05
CA THR A 270 -20.71 29.87 8.36
C THR A 270 -21.39 28.53 8.63
N HIS A 271 -21.10 27.54 7.78
CA HIS A 271 -21.81 26.27 7.69
C HIS A 271 -20.92 25.08 7.94
N GLY A 272 -19.60 25.28 8.04
CA GLY A 272 -18.64 24.20 8.23
C GLY A 272 -19.07 23.28 9.36
N GLU A 273 -19.46 23.81 10.53
CA GLU A 273 -19.80 23.02 11.71
C GLU A 273 -21.13 22.25 11.67
N GLU A 274 -22.00 22.50 10.68
CA GLU A 274 -23.37 21.95 10.62
C GLU A 274 -23.43 20.43 10.45
N ASN A 275 -22.47 19.85 9.72
CA ASN A 275 -22.39 18.41 9.45
C ASN A 275 -21.30 17.76 10.30
N ILE A 276 -21.41 16.47 10.60
CA ILE A 276 -20.42 15.72 11.39
C ILE A 276 -19.07 15.72 10.68
N TRP A 277 -19.05 15.23 9.44
CA TRP A 277 -17.89 15.06 8.57
C TRP A 277 -17.85 16.11 7.46
N ARG A 278 -16.62 16.51 7.09
CA ARG A 278 -16.33 17.34 5.92
C ARG A 278 -15.39 16.61 4.98
N VAL A 279 -15.75 16.55 3.70
CA VAL A 279 -14.92 15.99 2.63
C VAL A 279 -14.70 17.04 1.56
N ALA A 280 -13.49 17.10 1.01
CA ALA A 280 -13.23 17.83 -0.23
C ALA A 280 -12.85 16.88 -1.36
N GLN A 281 -13.24 17.20 -2.59
CA GLN A 281 -12.68 16.64 -3.81
C GLN A 281 -12.18 17.77 -4.71
N TYR A 282 -11.01 17.56 -5.30
CA TYR A 282 -10.48 18.38 -6.40
C TYR A 282 -9.51 17.55 -7.22
N HIS A 283 -9.24 17.99 -8.45
CA HIS A 283 -8.52 17.16 -9.39
C HIS A 283 -7.03 17.06 -9.08
N ARG A 284 -6.30 18.19 -9.07
CA ARG A 284 -4.83 18.18 -8.99
C ARG A 284 -4.32 18.18 -7.54
N PRO A 285 -3.45 17.23 -7.15
CA PRO A 285 -2.90 17.17 -5.80
C PRO A 285 -2.07 18.39 -5.42
N MET A 286 -2.06 18.71 -4.11
CA MET A 286 -1.09 19.66 -3.54
C MET A 286 0.34 19.13 -3.65
N PHE A 287 0.53 17.86 -3.32
CA PHE A 287 1.82 17.14 -3.37
C PHE A 287 1.60 15.78 -4.07
N PRO A 288 1.84 15.71 -5.39
CA PRO A 288 1.82 14.47 -6.16
C PRO A 288 2.81 13.43 -5.63
N HIS A 289 2.50 12.13 -5.77
CA HIS A 289 3.40 11.02 -5.38
C HIS A 289 4.13 10.39 -6.57
N VAL A 290 4.28 11.16 -7.65
CA VAL A 290 5.05 10.77 -8.83
C VAL A 290 6.03 11.89 -9.19
N SER A 291 7.31 11.55 -9.30
CA SER A 291 8.39 12.52 -9.53
C SER A 291 8.26 13.30 -10.84
N SER A 292 7.50 12.76 -11.80
CA SER A 292 7.18 13.45 -13.07
C SER A 292 6.22 14.63 -12.92
N LYS A 293 5.60 14.84 -11.75
CA LYS A 293 4.67 15.94 -11.49
C LYS A 293 5.20 16.83 -10.37
N SER A 294 5.21 18.13 -10.64
CA SER A 294 5.58 19.12 -9.65
C SER A 294 4.48 19.31 -8.60
N ASP A 295 4.92 19.59 -7.37
CA ASP A 295 4.09 20.14 -6.31
C ASP A 295 3.29 21.38 -6.76
N SER A 296 2.17 21.61 -6.08
CA SER A 296 1.23 22.70 -6.34
C SER A 296 1.18 23.66 -5.14
N PRO A 297 2.24 24.46 -4.90
CA PRO A 297 2.33 25.34 -3.73
C PRO A 297 1.21 26.39 -3.69
N ASP A 298 0.68 26.77 -4.84
CA ASP A 298 -0.50 27.61 -5.00
C ASP A 298 -1.75 26.96 -4.39
N LEU A 299 -2.04 25.69 -4.72
CA LEU A 299 -3.20 24.97 -4.15
C LEU A 299 -3.03 24.75 -2.65
N PHE A 300 -1.81 24.42 -2.22
CA PHE A 300 -1.48 24.33 -0.80
C PHE A 300 -1.76 25.66 -0.07
N SER A 301 -1.30 26.78 -0.64
CA SER A 301 -1.53 28.12 -0.07
C SER A 301 -3.01 28.53 -0.04
N TRP A 302 -3.83 28.00 -0.95
CA TRP A 302 -5.26 28.31 -0.99
C TRP A 302 -6.05 27.57 0.07
N TRP A 303 -5.73 26.30 0.31
CA TRP A 303 -6.67 25.42 1.03
C TRP A 303 -6.10 24.70 2.23
N ALA A 304 -4.79 24.43 2.32
CA ALA A 304 -4.26 23.56 3.37
C ALA A 304 -4.53 24.10 4.79
N GLU A 305 -4.28 25.39 5.02
CA GLU A 305 -4.58 26.06 6.29
C GLU A 305 -6.08 26.11 6.58
N LEU A 306 -6.87 26.49 5.58
CA LEU A 306 -8.33 26.59 5.72
C LEU A 306 -8.97 25.23 6.04
N PHE A 307 -8.51 24.17 5.39
CA PHE A 307 -8.94 22.80 5.64
C PHE A 307 -8.62 22.36 7.06
N TYR A 308 -7.40 22.62 7.54
CA TYR A 308 -7.01 22.29 8.90
C TYR A 308 -7.83 23.09 9.94
N GLN A 309 -7.94 24.40 9.77
CA GLN A 309 -8.69 25.28 10.68
C GLN A 309 -10.18 24.92 10.79
N HIS A 310 -10.78 24.49 9.67
CA HIS A 310 -12.21 24.13 9.63
C HIS A 310 -12.46 22.62 9.65
N SER A 311 -11.48 21.84 10.14
CA SER A 311 -11.66 20.40 10.38
C SER A 311 -12.15 19.62 9.16
N MET A 312 -11.56 19.90 7.98
CA MET A 312 -11.73 19.07 6.81
C MET A 312 -11.20 17.67 7.13
N ASN A 313 -12.07 16.66 7.11
CA ASN A 313 -11.70 15.34 7.61
C ASN A 313 -10.91 14.54 6.58
N LEU A 314 -11.37 14.57 5.34
CA LEU A 314 -10.84 13.75 4.27
C LEU A 314 -10.83 14.53 2.95
N VAL A 315 -9.76 14.40 2.20
CA VAL A 315 -9.62 15.00 0.87
C VAL A 315 -9.34 13.89 -0.14
N VAL A 316 -10.10 13.89 -1.23
CA VAL A 316 -9.91 12.96 -2.36
C VAL A 316 -9.28 13.70 -3.52
N GLU A 317 -8.07 13.27 -3.90
CA GLU A 317 -7.30 13.88 -5.00
C GLU A 317 -7.19 12.93 -6.21
N SER A 318 -6.81 13.49 -7.37
CA SER A 318 -6.80 12.84 -8.68
C SER A 318 -5.50 13.13 -9.46
N ASP A 319 -5.52 13.16 -10.80
CA ASP A 319 -4.48 13.69 -11.72
C ASP A 319 -3.20 12.84 -11.87
N SER A 320 -2.57 12.34 -10.80
CA SER A 320 -1.25 11.67 -10.90
C SER A 320 -1.32 10.23 -11.41
N HIS A 321 -2.51 9.62 -11.44
CA HIS A 321 -2.79 8.23 -11.78
C HIS A 321 -2.10 7.20 -10.88
N LEU A 322 -2.26 7.32 -9.58
CA LEU A 322 -1.85 6.30 -8.61
C LEU A 322 -2.81 6.32 -7.41
N THR A 323 -2.60 5.44 -6.44
CA THR A 323 -3.20 5.61 -5.11
C THR A 323 -2.18 6.08 -4.10
N LYS A 324 -2.62 6.92 -3.18
CA LYS A 324 -1.95 7.21 -1.92
C LYS A 324 -2.94 7.16 -0.77
N ALA A 325 -2.39 7.07 0.43
CA ALA A 325 -3.02 7.52 1.65
C ALA A 325 -1.98 8.24 2.51
N THR A 326 -2.41 9.23 3.27
CA THR A 326 -1.53 9.99 4.17
C THR A 326 -1.82 9.67 5.63
N ARG A 327 -0.88 10.03 6.50
CA ARG A 327 -1.19 10.32 7.91
C ARG A 327 -2.17 11.47 8.02
N GLU A 328 -2.60 11.79 9.22
CA GLU A 328 -3.33 13.01 9.53
C GLU A 328 -2.38 14.19 9.43
N LEU A 329 -2.67 15.14 8.56
CA LEU A 329 -1.74 16.22 8.21
C LEU A 329 -2.19 17.56 8.78
N LYS A 330 -1.21 18.37 9.20
CA LYS A 330 -1.38 19.81 9.40
C LYS A 330 -0.36 20.57 8.54
N PRO A 331 -0.71 21.75 8.02
CA PRO A 331 0.24 22.59 7.32
C PRO A 331 1.31 23.13 8.29
N ASP A 332 2.56 23.20 7.81
CA ASP A 332 3.69 23.83 8.47
C ASP A 332 4.58 24.53 7.44
N GLY A 333 4.54 25.86 7.43
CA GLY A 333 5.20 26.66 6.40
C GLY A 333 4.65 26.37 5.00
N ASN A 334 5.47 25.76 4.14
CA ASN A 334 5.14 25.42 2.76
C ASN A 334 4.97 23.90 2.53
N ASN A 335 4.83 23.11 3.59
CA ASN A 335 4.70 21.65 3.52
C ASN A 335 3.69 21.15 4.56
N PHE A 336 3.35 19.87 4.51
CA PHE A 336 2.65 19.19 5.59
C PHE A 336 3.62 18.55 6.57
N VAL A 337 3.15 18.40 7.81
CA VAL A 337 3.72 17.52 8.82
C VAL A 337 2.63 16.62 9.40
N SER A 338 3.00 15.42 9.82
CA SER A 338 2.07 14.51 10.50
C SER A 338 1.61 15.10 11.84
N SER A 339 0.34 14.89 12.18
CA SER A 339 -0.33 15.41 13.36
C SER A 339 -1.21 14.31 13.96
N PRO A 340 -0.64 13.36 14.72
CA PRO A 340 -1.37 12.18 15.22
C PRO A 340 -2.49 12.53 16.21
N THR A 341 -2.50 13.75 16.75
CA THR A 341 -3.56 14.26 17.62
C THR A 341 -4.76 14.81 16.84
N GLY A 342 -4.68 14.88 15.52
CA GLY A 342 -5.73 15.39 14.65
C GLY A 342 -5.18 16.14 13.44
N GLY A 343 -5.69 15.84 12.25
CA GLY A 343 -5.39 16.53 11.01
C GLY A 343 -6.36 16.22 9.88
N THR A 344 -6.02 16.67 8.67
CA THR A 344 -6.72 16.32 7.43
C THR A 344 -6.05 15.10 6.80
N VAL A 345 -6.81 14.10 6.38
CA VAL A 345 -6.28 12.93 5.65
C VAL A 345 -6.49 13.12 4.15
N TYR A 346 -5.49 12.78 3.33
CA TYR A 346 -5.55 12.87 1.87
C TYR A 346 -5.44 11.47 1.26
N ILE A 347 -6.31 11.16 0.30
CA ILE A 347 -6.37 9.83 -0.32
C ILE A 347 -6.53 9.91 -1.84
N GLY A 348 -6.03 8.87 -2.51
CA GLY A 348 -6.08 8.74 -3.97
C GLY A 348 -5.20 9.77 -4.68
N GLU A 349 -4.89 9.50 -5.94
CA GLU A 349 -4.45 10.48 -6.94
C GLU A 349 -4.91 9.99 -8.33
N GLY A 350 -6.15 9.49 -8.42
CA GLY A 350 -6.74 9.02 -9.68
C GLY A 350 -6.61 7.53 -9.93
N SER A 351 -6.32 7.15 -11.19
CA SER A 351 -6.12 5.77 -11.65
C SER A 351 -7.41 4.91 -11.71
N TRP A 352 -8.56 5.51 -12.03
CA TRP A 352 -9.76 4.72 -12.35
C TRP A 352 -9.69 4.15 -13.79
N GLY A 353 -9.05 4.85 -14.72
CA GLY A 353 -8.90 4.30 -16.07
C GLY A 353 -7.57 4.59 -16.70
N ALA A 354 -7.06 5.81 -16.57
CA ALA A 354 -5.76 6.19 -17.09
C ALA A 354 -4.66 5.25 -16.56
N ALA A 355 -3.63 5.03 -17.37
CA ALA A 355 -2.54 4.14 -17.01
C ALA A 355 -1.93 4.58 -15.67
N ALA A 356 -1.82 3.61 -14.75
CA ALA A 356 -1.23 3.83 -13.44
C ALA A 356 0.24 4.24 -13.62
N ARG A 357 0.70 5.20 -12.83
CA ARG A 357 2.08 5.68 -12.81
C ARG A 357 2.80 5.19 -11.57
N SER A 358 4.13 5.21 -11.64
CA SER A 358 4.99 4.91 -10.49
C SER A 358 4.64 5.78 -9.28
N ALA A 359 4.66 5.16 -8.09
CA ALA A 359 4.57 5.85 -6.81
C ALA A 359 5.99 6.10 -6.27
N ASN A 360 6.78 6.87 -7.00
CA ASN A 360 8.23 7.02 -6.78
C ASN A 360 8.63 8.36 -6.12
N ASP A 361 7.66 9.07 -5.55
CA ASP A 361 7.91 10.32 -4.81
C ASP A 361 7.09 10.34 -3.50
N PRO A 362 7.28 9.35 -2.61
CA PRO A 362 6.64 9.36 -1.30
C PRO A 362 7.17 10.53 -0.47
N LYS A 363 6.28 11.14 0.30
CA LYS A 363 6.60 12.22 1.24
C LYS A 363 6.79 11.61 2.63
N SER A 364 7.46 12.32 3.54
CA SER A 364 7.71 11.83 4.90
C SER A 364 6.43 11.53 5.71
N TRP A 365 5.31 12.11 5.30
CA TRP A 365 3.99 11.94 5.91
C TRP A 365 3.06 11.00 5.12
N THR A 366 3.55 10.40 4.03
CA THR A 366 2.84 9.38 3.26
C THR A 366 2.68 8.15 4.13
N LEU A 367 1.44 7.68 4.28
CA LEU A 367 1.19 6.40 4.94
C LEU A 367 1.52 5.25 4.00
N ASP A 368 1.00 5.31 2.76
CA ASP A 368 1.33 4.34 1.72
C ASP A 368 0.97 4.89 0.33
N ALA A 369 1.59 4.37 -0.72
CA ALA A 369 1.27 4.69 -2.11
C ALA A 369 1.58 3.53 -3.06
N ALA A 370 0.77 3.36 -4.11
CA ALA A 370 0.94 2.25 -5.05
C ALA A 370 0.48 2.59 -6.47
N SER A 371 1.15 1.98 -7.45
CA SER A 371 0.80 2.04 -8.88
C SER A 371 -0.26 0.97 -9.22
N ILE A 372 -1.52 1.26 -8.90
CA ILE A 372 -2.66 0.33 -9.10
C ILE A 372 -3.87 1.03 -9.69
N GLN A 373 -4.75 0.26 -10.35
CA GLN A 373 -6.03 0.74 -10.87
C GLN A 373 -7.11 0.58 -9.80
N GLN A 374 -7.81 1.66 -9.44
CA GLN A 374 -8.57 1.69 -8.20
C GLN A 374 -9.72 2.70 -8.11
N VAL A 375 -10.61 2.46 -7.15
CA VAL A 375 -11.49 3.47 -6.53
C VAL A 375 -11.46 3.36 -5.00
N LYS A 376 -11.87 4.43 -4.32
CA LYS A 376 -12.12 4.45 -2.89
C LYS A 376 -13.56 4.04 -2.60
N VAL A 377 -13.74 3.09 -1.69
CA VAL A 377 -15.05 2.70 -1.14
C VAL A 377 -15.10 3.20 0.29
N ILE A 378 -16.01 4.15 0.55
CA ILE A 378 -16.05 4.91 1.81
C ILE A 378 -17.37 4.66 2.50
N GLN A 379 -17.33 4.13 3.72
CA GLN A 379 -18.50 3.97 4.58
C GLN A 379 -18.52 5.15 5.54
N VAL A 380 -19.63 5.88 5.57
CA VAL A 380 -19.79 7.08 6.40
C VAL A 380 -20.78 6.77 7.50
N LEU A 381 -20.28 6.77 8.73
CA LEU A 381 -21.03 6.51 9.95
C LEU A 381 -21.08 7.79 10.79
N LYS A 382 -21.91 7.78 11.83
CA LYS A 382 -21.99 8.92 12.75
C LYS A 382 -20.67 9.15 13.49
N ASP A 383 -20.09 8.08 14.02
CA ASP A 383 -18.94 8.17 14.93
C ASP A 383 -17.60 7.80 14.26
N SER A 384 -17.63 7.29 13.02
CA SER A 384 -16.45 6.97 12.23
C SER A 384 -16.67 7.09 10.72
N MET A 385 -15.58 7.16 9.97
CA MET A 385 -15.56 7.05 8.52
C MET A 385 -14.52 6.00 8.14
N THR A 386 -14.89 4.97 7.38
CA THR A 386 -13.92 3.96 6.93
C THR A 386 -13.65 4.10 5.45
N VAL A 387 -12.38 4.11 5.07
CA VAL A 387 -11.89 4.16 3.70
C VAL A 387 -11.24 2.81 3.36
N ARG A 388 -11.67 2.18 2.26
CA ARG A 388 -10.97 1.07 1.63
C ARG A 388 -10.61 1.43 0.18
N THR A 389 -9.49 0.91 -0.32
CA THR A 389 -9.09 1.08 -1.72
C THR A 389 -9.36 -0.21 -2.48
N ALA A 390 -10.33 -0.20 -3.39
CA ALA A 390 -10.65 -1.37 -4.20
C ALA A 390 -9.80 -1.38 -5.48
N GLN A 391 -8.99 -2.42 -5.64
CA GLN A 391 -8.24 -2.68 -6.86
C GLN A 391 -9.16 -3.35 -7.89
N PHE A 392 -9.02 -2.99 -9.16
CA PHE A 392 -9.87 -3.57 -10.20
C PHE A 392 -9.40 -4.95 -10.61
N ASP A 393 -10.27 -5.92 -10.38
CA ASP A 393 -10.20 -7.25 -10.95
C ASP A 393 -11.62 -7.75 -11.27
N THR A 394 -11.79 -9.06 -11.41
CA THR A 394 -13.10 -9.68 -11.67
C THR A 394 -13.69 -10.43 -10.47
N SER A 395 -13.01 -10.46 -9.33
CA SER A 395 -13.28 -11.38 -8.22
C SER A 395 -14.48 -10.98 -7.36
N ALA A 396 -14.80 -9.68 -7.27
CA ALA A 396 -15.89 -9.17 -6.45
C ALA A 396 -17.25 -9.80 -6.79
N SER A 397 -17.98 -10.22 -5.76
CA SER A 397 -19.39 -10.61 -5.87
C SER A 397 -20.30 -9.41 -6.16
N THR A 398 -21.55 -9.65 -6.53
CA THR A 398 -22.54 -8.59 -6.80
C THR A 398 -23.51 -8.51 -5.63
N LEU A 399 -23.63 -7.36 -4.98
CA LEU A 399 -24.71 -7.15 -4.02
C LEU A 399 -26.06 -7.03 -4.73
N THR A 400 -27.09 -7.58 -4.11
CA THR A 400 -28.49 -7.41 -4.53
C THR A 400 -29.09 -6.12 -3.95
N ARG A 401 -30.28 -5.74 -4.42
CA ARG A 401 -31.02 -4.62 -3.84
C ARG A 401 -31.40 -4.93 -2.39
N GLU A 402 -31.89 -6.14 -2.16
CA GLU A 402 -32.37 -6.63 -0.87
C GLU A 402 -31.24 -6.68 0.18
N GLU A 403 -30.04 -7.11 -0.20
CA GLU A 403 -28.87 -7.08 0.70
C GLU A 403 -28.49 -5.66 1.11
N ARG A 404 -28.49 -4.69 0.18
CA ARG A 404 -28.22 -3.28 0.48
C ARG A 404 -29.34 -2.62 1.30
N GLU A 405 -30.59 -3.03 1.11
CA GLU A 405 -31.73 -2.57 1.92
C GLU A 405 -31.69 -3.14 3.35
N ALA A 406 -31.19 -4.37 3.52
CA ALA A 406 -31.04 -5.00 4.83
C ALA A 406 -29.85 -4.46 5.64
N ASP A 407 -28.78 -4.03 4.95
CA ASP A 407 -27.59 -3.44 5.55
C ASP A 407 -27.05 -2.33 4.64
N SER A 408 -27.23 -1.08 5.07
CA SER A 408 -26.83 0.11 4.30
C SER A 408 -25.32 0.27 4.17
N LEU A 409 -24.53 -0.48 4.94
CA LEU A 409 -23.07 -0.46 4.94
C LEU A 409 -22.43 -1.70 4.32
N ARG A 410 -23.19 -2.77 4.03
CA ARG A 410 -22.69 -4.01 3.42
C ARG A 410 -21.79 -3.73 2.21
N LEU A 411 -20.65 -4.41 2.13
CA LEU A 411 -19.79 -4.43 0.95
C LEU A 411 -19.84 -5.81 0.29
N PRO A 412 -19.58 -5.91 -1.03
CA PRO A 412 -19.48 -7.20 -1.70
C PRO A 412 -18.33 -8.04 -1.12
N GLU A 413 -18.51 -9.35 -1.11
CA GLU A 413 -17.43 -10.29 -0.81
C GLU A 413 -16.44 -10.38 -1.97
N ASN A 414 -15.21 -10.78 -1.67
CA ASN A 414 -14.11 -10.96 -2.62
C ASN A 414 -13.76 -9.69 -3.42
N VAL A 415 -13.94 -8.51 -2.84
CA VAL A 415 -13.33 -7.30 -3.42
C VAL A 415 -11.83 -7.38 -3.14
N ASN A 416 -11.00 -7.16 -4.17
CA ASN A 416 -9.55 -7.08 -4.03
C ASN A 416 -9.19 -5.75 -3.37
N TRP A 417 -9.01 -5.76 -2.05
CA TRP A 417 -8.63 -4.58 -1.29
C TRP A 417 -7.11 -4.39 -1.33
N TRP A 418 -6.66 -3.17 -1.61
CA TRP A 418 -5.30 -2.79 -1.32
C TRP A 418 -5.14 -2.64 0.20
N SER A 419 -4.18 -3.37 0.75
CA SER A 419 -3.81 -3.28 2.16
C SER A 419 -2.77 -2.18 2.32
N LEU A 420 -3.10 -1.15 3.09
CA LEU A 420 -2.16 -0.11 3.49
C LEU A 420 -1.13 -0.69 4.46
N ASN A 421 0.11 -0.26 4.33
CA ASN A 421 1.11 -0.45 5.37
C ASN A 421 0.56 0.05 6.73
N GLU A 422 0.85 -0.69 7.81
CA GLU A 422 0.48 -0.37 9.21
C GLU A 422 -1.02 -0.33 9.57
N VAL A 423 -1.92 -0.19 8.60
CA VAL A 423 -3.37 0.00 8.79
C VAL A 423 -4.19 -1.18 8.27
N GLY A 424 -3.66 -1.92 7.29
CA GLY A 424 -4.37 -3.01 6.63
C GLY A 424 -5.36 -2.52 5.57
N GLU A 425 -6.35 -3.34 5.24
CA GLU A 425 -7.34 -3.04 4.19
C GLU A 425 -8.32 -1.91 4.55
N THR A 426 -8.46 -1.57 5.83
CA THR A 426 -9.48 -0.64 6.34
C THR A 426 -8.85 0.51 7.11
N MET A 427 -8.79 1.68 6.48
CA MET A 427 -8.48 2.93 7.15
C MET A 427 -9.72 3.44 7.89
N GLU A 428 -9.73 3.37 9.21
CA GLU A 428 -10.82 3.92 10.04
C GLU A 428 -10.43 5.29 10.60
N LEU A 429 -11.22 6.30 10.27
CA LEU A 429 -11.13 7.66 10.76
C LEU A 429 -12.15 7.89 11.87
N VAL A 430 -11.70 8.43 12.98
CA VAL A 430 -12.51 9.01 14.06
C VAL A 430 -12.18 10.49 14.19
N GLN A 431 -12.93 11.20 15.03
CA GLN A 431 -12.72 12.64 15.24
C GLN A 431 -12.03 12.92 16.57
N SER A 432 -11.08 13.87 16.56
CA SER A 432 -10.53 14.47 17.77
C SER A 432 -11.59 15.35 18.48
N ALA A 433 -11.25 15.88 19.65
CA ALA A 433 -12.09 16.88 20.34
C ALA A 433 -12.34 18.12 19.47
N ASP A 434 -11.38 18.48 18.62
CA ASP A 434 -11.45 19.58 17.67
C ASP A 434 -12.04 19.16 16.31
N ARG A 435 -12.65 17.96 16.23
CA ARG A 435 -13.33 17.42 15.03
C ARG A 435 -12.41 17.10 13.84
N LEU A 436 -11.09 17.20 14.02
CA LEU A 436 -10.08 16.76 13.05
C LEU A 436 -10.05 15.23 12.96
N SER A 437 -9.61 14.68 11.83
CA SER A 437 -9.49 13.23 11.68
C SER A 437 -8.34 12.68 12.51
N ILE A 438 -8.55 11.49 13.07
CA ILE A 438 -7.56 10.61 13.71
C ILE A 438 -7.75 9.20 13.14
N LEU A 439 -6.67 8.52 12.81
CA LEU A 439 -6.64 7.12 12.40
C LEU A 439 -6.81 6.23 13.64
N LYS A 440 -7.96 5.57 13.74
CA LYS A 440 -8.36 4.78 14.92
C LYS A 440 -7.50 3.52 15.15
N ASN A 441 -6.88 3.01 14.09
CA ASN A 441 -6.04 1.81 14.11
C ASN A 441 -4.55 2.14 13.91
N GLN A 442 -4.11 3.29 14.42
CA GLN A 442 -2.73 3.41 14.86
C GLN A 442 -2.72 2.84 16.29
N ASP A 443 -2.52 1.54 16.44
CA ASP A 443 -1.92 1.07 17.68
C ASP A 443 -0.53 1.73 17.70
N THR A 444 -0.43 2.89 18.34
CA THR A 444 0.83 3.62 18.53
C THR A 444 1.84 2.83 19.38
N ASP A 445 1.51 1.59 19.74
CA ASP A 445 2.35 0.59 20.40
C ASP A 445 2.63 -0.66 19.54
N THR A 446 2.05 -0.85 18.33
CA THR A 446 2.24 -2.12 17.58
C THR A 446 2.49 -2.02 16.08
N SER A 447 2.44 -0.84 15.45
CA SER A 447 2.78 -0.72 14.02
C SER A 447 4.10 0.03 13.82
N PRO A 448 5.12 -0.61 13.23
CA PRO A 448 6.42 0.02 13.06
C PRO A 448 6.39 1.15 12.05
N SER A 449 6.99 2.28 12.41
CA SER A 449 7.43 3.34 11.49
C SER A 449 8.37 2.77 10.44
N PHE A 450 8.63 3.45 9.32
CA PHE A 450 9.65 2.97 8.38
C PHE A 450 10.45 4.09 7.73
N ILE A 451 11.63 3.75 7.22
CA ILE A 451 12.47 4.60 6.40
C ILE A 451 12.89 3.84 5.14
N ARG A 452 12.78 4.49 3.98
CA ARG A 452 13.21 3.96 2.68
C ARG A 452 14.51 4.65 2.27
N LEU A 453 15.57 3.87 2.16
CA LEU A 453 16.94 4.32 1.86
C LEU A 453 17.29 3.89 0.44
N SER A 454 17.27 4.80 -0.52
CA SER A 454 17.74 4.50 -1.88
C SER A 454 19.24 4.15 -1.87
N ALA A 455 19.67 3.31 -2.80
CA ALA A 455 21.07 3.02 -3.02
C ALA A 455 21.86 4.31 -3.26
N THR A 456 23.00 4.42 -2.59
CA THR A 456 23.95 5.54 -2.70
C THR A 456 25.04 5.27 -3.72
N GLN A 457 25.28 4.00 -4.02
CA GLN A 457 26.19 3.48 -5.04
C GLN A 457 25.57 2.18 -5.54
N ASP A 458 25.60 1.94 -6.85
CA ASP A 458 25.25 0.66 -7.44
C ASP A 458 26.04 0.41 -8.73
N VAL A 459 26.35 -0.86 -9.00
CA VAL A 459 27.14 -1.27 -10.18
C VAL A 459 27.02 -2.78 -10.37
N PHE A 460 27.13 -3.29 -11.59
CA PHE A 460 27.39 -4.72 -11.79
C PHE A 460 28.83 -5.00 -12.21
N VAL A 461 29.34 -6.18 -11.84
CA VAL A 461 30.66 -6.66 -12.26
C VAL A 461 30.51 -7.91 -13.13
N ALA A 462 31.40 -8.08 -14.10
CA ALA A 462 31.30 -9.14 -15.11
C ALA A 462 32.61 -9.93 -15.28
N GLN A 463 32.54 -11.26 -15.19
CA GLN A 463 33.70 -12.15 -15.26
C GLN A 463 34.42 -12.11 -16.62
N SER A 464 33.68 -12.01 -17.72
CA SER A 464 34.27 -12.01 -19.08
C SER A 464 34.88 -10.67 -19.47
N GLN A 465 34.63 -9.62 -18.69
CA GLN A 465 35.20 -8.29 -18.87
C GLN A 465 35.78 -7.79 -17.55
N PRO A 466 36.81 -8.47 -17.02
CA PRO A 466 37.09 -8.42 -15.59
C PRO A 466 37.75 -7.12 -15.10
N ASP A 467 38.23 -6.28 -16.02
CA ASP A 467 38.80 -4.96 -15.75
C ASP A 467 37.89 -3.80 -16.21
N THR A 468 36.66 -4.11 -16.66
CA THR A 468 35.67 -3.10 -17.07
C THR A 468 34.78 -2.74 -15.89
N ASN A 469 34.55 -1.44 -15.72
CA ASN A 469 33.58 -0.90 -14.79
C ASN A 469 32.27 -0.59 -15.55
N PHE A 470 31.14 -0.97 -14.97
CA PHE A 470 29.81 -0.87 -15.60
C PHE A 470 28.87 0.12 -14.87
N ASP A 471 29.44 1.06 -14.15
CA ASP A 471 28.68 2.16 -13.54
C ASP A 471 27.91 2.93 -14.63
N GLY A 472 26.59 3.11 -14.42
CA GLY A 472 25.68 3.75 -15.37
C GLY A 472 25.48 3.03 -16.72
N HIS A 473 25.69 1.71 -16.77
CA HIS A 473 25.44 0.93 -18.00
C HIS A 473 23.95 0.93 -18.39
N GLU A 474 23.66 0.93 -19.70
CA GLU A 474 22.29 1.09 -20.22
C GLU A 474 21.33 -0.07 -19.89
N ASP A 475 21.88 -1.26 -19.65
CA ASP A 475 21.11 -2.45 -19.23
C ASP A 475 20.78 -2.45 -17.72
N GLY A 476 21.24 -1.44 -16.96
CA GLY A 476 21.04 -1.36 -15.52
C GLY A 476 21.95 -2.32 -14.75
N LEU A 477 21.38 -2.99 -13.75
CA LEU A 477 22.08 -3.94 -12.88
C LEU A 477 21.77 -5.39 -13.32
N LEU A 478 22.81 -6.22 -13.42
CA LEU A 478 22.72 -7.59 -13.93
C LEU A 478 23.17 -8.62 -12.90
N ALA A 479 22.47 -9.75 -12.84
CA ALA A 479 22.95 -10.95 -12.14
C ALA A 479 22.65 -12.22 -12.95
N ASP A 480 23.69 -13.03 -13.20
CA ASP A 480 23.59 -14.27 -13.98
C ASP A 480 24.80 -15.18 -13.67
N ALA A 481 24.62 -16.51 -13.63
CA ALA A 481 25.74 -17.43 -13.54
C ALA A 481 26.50 -17.60 -14.87
N SER A 482 25.88 -17.31 -16.02
CA SER A 482 26.48 -17.51 -17.33
C SER A 482 25.78 -16.71 -18.45
N ASP A 483 26.06 -15.42 -18.55
CA ASP A 483 25.68 -14.60 -19.70
C ASP A 483 26.62 -14.79 -20.91
N SER A 484 26.07 -14.68 -22.12
CA SER A 484 26.79 -14.88 -23.38
C SER A 484 27.82 -13.80 -23.73
N THR A 485 27.64 -12.58 -23.20
CA THR A 485 28.49 -11.41 -23.45
C THR A 485 29.39 -11.11 -22.24
N TYR A 486 28.82 -11.18 -21.05
CA TYR A 486 29.43 -10.76 -19.79
C TYR A 486 29.95 -11.93 -18.94
N GLY A 487 29.63 -13.17 -19.29
CA GLY A 487 29.92 -14.33 -18.44
C GLY A 487 29.10 -14.26 -17.16
N ARG A 488 29.67 -14.65 -16.01
CA ARG A 488 29.01 -14.43 -14.73
C ARG A 488 28.91 -12.94 -14.40
N THR A 489 27.74 -12.49 -13.99
CA THR A 489 27.47 -11.12 -13.52
C THR A 489 26.93 -11.11 -12.10
N MET A 490 27.28 -10.08 -11.33
CA MET A 490 26.76 -9.82 -10.00
C MET A 490 26.54 -8.33 -9.82
N SER A 491 25.45 -7.96 -9.16
CA SER A 491 25.12 -6.56 -8.86
C SER A 491 25.51 -6.21 -7.44
N LEU A 492 26.14 -5.06 -7.24
CA LEU A 492 26.54 -4.52 -5.94
C LEU A 492 25.74 -3.25 -5.67
N MET A 493 25.34 -3.03 -4.42
CA MET A 493 24.56 -1.85 -4.02
C MET A 493 24.85 -1.45 -2.57
N ALA A 494 25.03 -0.16 -2.28
CA ALA A 494 25.37 0.35 -0.95
C ALA A 494 24.34 1.37 -0.45
N PHE A 495 24.08 1.41 0.85
CA PHE A 495 23.03 2.23 1.46
C PHE A 495 23.57 3.09 2.61
N ASP A 496 23.11 4.34 2.71
CA ASP A 496 23.38 5.18 3.90
C ASP A 496 22.30 4.93 4.96
N VAL A 497 22.69 4.22 6.02
CA VAL A 497 21.80 3.86 7.14
C VAL A 497 21.82 4.88 8.28
N SER A 498 22.58 5.96 8.17
CA SER A 498 22.73 6.96 9.25
C SER A 498 21.44 7.72 9.58
N SER A 499 20.45 7.66 8.70
CA SER A 499 19.13 8.26 8.87
C SER A 499 18.13 7.37 9.62
N ILE A 500 18.48 6.11 9.90
CA ILE A 500 17.71 5.25 10.80
C ILE A 500 17.82 5.81 12.23
N PRO A 501 16.72 6.08 12.94
CA PRO A 501 16.82 6.61 14.30
C PRO A 501 17.48 5.61 15.25
N THR A 502 18.22 6.11 16.25
CA THR A 502 19.05 5.27 17.14
C THR A 502 18.30 4.66 18.33
N CYS A 503 17.04 5.06 18.56
CA CYS A 503 16.19 4.61 19.68
C CYS A 503 14.94 3.90 19.12
N VAL A 504 15.15 2.79 18.41
CA VAL A 504 14.07 2.06 17.75
C VAL A 504 14.28 0.56 17.83
N ASP A 505 13.18 -0.19 17.90
CA ASP A 505 13.18 -1.64 17.70
C ASP A 505 12.92 -1.94 16.22
N ILE A 506 13.91 -2.48 15.50
CA ILE A 506 13.74 -2.86 14.10
C ILE A 506 12.68 -3.96 14.01
N ALA A 507 11.61 -3.68 13.28
CA ALA A 507 10.50 -4.59 13.07
C ALA A 507 10.57 -5.33 11.73
N GLY A 508 11.37 -4.83 10.78
CA GLY A 508 11.51 -5.45 9.47
C GLY A 508 12.51 -4.74 8.58
N VAL A 509 13.17 -5.49 7.70
CA VAL A 509 14.11 -4.96 6.71
C VAL A 509 13.77 -5.60 5.37
N LYS A 510 13.64 -4.81 4.31
CA LYS A 510 13.39 -5.30 2.95
C LYS A 510 14.35 -4.65 1.97
N LEU A 511 14.77 -5.42 0.96
CA LEU A 511 15.42 -4.89 -0.23
C LEU A 511 14.38 -4.81 -1.36
N GLU A 512 14.08 -3.60 -1.79
CA GLU A 512 13.18 -3.30 -2.90
C GLU A 512 13.98 -3.20 -4.21
N LEU A 513 13.59 -3.99 -5.21
CA LEU A 513 14.24 -4.08 -6.51
C LEU A 513 13.23 -3.84 -7.63
N GLN A 514 13.60 -3.04 -8.63
CA GLN A 514 12.77 -2.83 -9.81
C GLN A 514 13.23 -3.75 -10.94
N VAL A 515 12.57 -4.91 -11.10
CA VAL A 515 12.94 -5.93 -12.09
C VAL A 515 12.50 -5.50 -13.49
N THR A 516 13.46 -5.33 -14.40
CA THR A 516 13.25 -4.97 -15.81
C THR A 516 13.20 -6.20 -16.71
N ASN A 517 13.95 -7.24 -16.36
CA ASN A 517 13.91 -8.55 -17.00
C ASN A 517 13.81 -9.64 -15.94
N LYS A 518 12.71 -10.40 -15.98
CA LYS A 518 12.39 -11.43 -14.99
C LYS A 518 13.19 -12.70 -15.23
N SER A 519 13.35 -13.50 -14.17
CA SER A 519 13.97 -14.82 -14.24
C SER A 519 13.08 -15.88 -13.58
N TYR A 520 13.22 -17.13 -14.03
CA TYR A 520 12.66 -18.30 -13.37
C TYR A 520 13.64 -19.00 -12.42
N GLY A 521 14.87 -18.49 -12.34
CA GLY A 521 15.91 -18.97 -11.45
C GLY A 521 15.97 -18.25 -10.11
N GLU A 522 16.73 -18.83 -9.19
CA GLU A 522 16.92 -18.32 -7.84
C GLU A 522 18.19 -17.47 -7.73
N TYR A 523 18.11 -16.40 -6.94
CA TYR A 523 19.17 -15.43 -6.70
C TYR A 523 19.40 -15.26 -5.21
N GLY A 524 20.67 -15.14 -4.82
CA GLY A 524 21.06 -14.81 -3.46
C GLY A 524 21.25 -13.32 -3.28
N VAL A 525 20.84 -12.80 -2.12
CA VAL A 525 21.25 -11.51 -1.58
C VAL A 525 22.32 -11.77 -0.53
N HIS A 526 23.48 -11.15 -0.67
CA HIS A 526 24.65 -11.34 0.19
C HIS A 526 25.10 -10.00 0.75
N VAL A 527 25.80 -9.98 1.89
CA VAL A 527 26.63 -8.81 2.25
C VAL A 527 27.87 -8.78 1.38
N ALA A 528 28.32 -7.59 1.01
CA ALA A 528 29.62 -7.43 0.36
C ALA A 528 30.75 -7.78 1.34
N ALA A 529 31.73 -8.56 0.89
CA ALA A 529 32.84 -9.00 1.73
C ALA A 529 33.86 -7.91 2.05
N GLU A 530 33.90 -6.84 1.25
CA GLU A 530 34.86 -5.73 1.37
C GLU A 530 34.30 -4.43 0.80
N GLU A 531 34.93 -3.31 1.13
CA GLU A 531 34.57 -1.98 0.61
C GLU A 531 34.78 -1.88 -0.91
N TRP A 532 33.85 -1.23 -1.59
CA TRP A 532 33.92 -0.97 -3.03
C TRP A 532 33.33 0.41 -3.37
N LYS A 533 33.57 0.87 -4.60
CA LYS A 533 32.99 2.10 -5.13
C LYS A 533 32.50 1.91 -6.55
N ASP A 534 31.27 2.34 -6.83
CA ASP A 534 30.62 2.29 -8.15
C ASP A 534 31.54 2.75 -9.27
N SER A 535 32.17 3.93 -9.14
CA SER A 535 33.05 4.57 -10.13
C SER A 535 34.36 3.84 -10.44
N SER A 536 34.66 2.73 -9.74
CA SER A 536 35.91 2.00 -9.90
C SER A 536 35.81 0.47 -9.79
N ALA A 537 34.66 -0.06 -9.37
CA ALA A 537 34.47 -1.48 -9.17
C ALA A 537 34.53 -2.25 -10.50
N THR A 538 35.40 -3.25 -10.55
CA THR A 538 35.50 -4.22 -11.64
C THR A 538 35.51 -5.61 -11.03
N TRP A 539 35.30 -6.65 -11.83
CA TRP A 539 35.35 -8.03 -11.33
C TRP A 539 36.67 -8.33 -10.60
N ASN A 540 37.81 -7.88 -11.14
CA ASN A 540 39.12 -8.10 -10.53
C ASN A 540 39.36 -7.21 -9.30
N SER A 541 38.75 -6.02 -9.21
CA SER A 541 38.99 -5.11 -8.08
C SER A 541 38.22 -5.49 -6.82
N VAL A 542 37.21 -6.34 -6.94
CA VAL A 542 36.36 -6.82 -5.83
C VAL A 542 36.56 -8.32 -5.56
N ASP A 543 37.68 -8.89 -6.01
CA ASP A 543 37.98 -10.33 -5.85
C ASP A 543 36.95 -11.30 -6.47
N GLY A 544 36.25 -10.85 -7.53
CA GLY A 544 35.33 -11.65 -8.32
C GLY A 544 34.19 -12.23 -7.47
N GLU A 545 33.95 -13.54 -7.59
CA GLU A 545 32.89 -14.23 -6.83
C GLU A 545 33.02 -14.09 -5.31
N GLN A 546 34.22 -13.77 -4.79
CA GLN A 546 34.43 -13.62 -3.35
C GLN A 546 33.83 -12.33 -2.77
N ILE A 547 33.43 -11.35 -3.60
CA ILE A 547 32.70 -10.18 -3.10
C ILE A 547 31.36 -10.54 -2.48
N ALA A 548 30.71 -11.61 -2.99
CA ALA A 548 29.49 -12.14 -2.42
C ALA A 548 29.85 -12.91 -1.14
N GLY A 549 29.82 -12.21 -0.01
CA GLY A 549 30.08 -12.78 1.30
C GLY A 549 28.92 -13.62 1.81
N ARG A 550 28.57 -13.43 3.08
CA ARG A 550 27.47 -14.16 3.73
C ARG A 550 26.15 -13.91 3.00
N THR A 551 25.46 -14.99 2.61
CA THR A 551 24.09 -14.93 2.10
C THR A 551 23.12 -14.54 3.22
N LEU A 552 22.26 -13.57 2.94
CA LEU A 552 21.21 -13.06 3.82
C LEU A 552 19.86 -13.70 3.52
N ASN A 553 19.49 -13.78 2.23
CA ASN A 553 18.28 -14.45 1.77
C ASN A 553 18.42 -14.86 0.29
N GLN A 554 17.47 -15.63 -0.22
CA GLN A 554 17.32 -15.99 -1.62
C GLN A 554 15.91 -15.63 -2.13
N PHE A 555 15.78 -15.32 -3.42
CA PHE A 555 14.51 -14.95 -4.03
C PHE A 555 14.43 -15.35 -5.52
N ILE A 556 13.21 -15.41 -6.06
CA ILE A 556 12.93 -15.71 -7.47
C ILE A 556 12.17 -14.52 -8.11
N PRO A 557 12.80 -13.74 -9.00
CA PRO A 557 12.19 -12.57 -9.63
C PRO A 557 11.29 -12.97 -10.82
N SER A 558 10.17 -13.64 -10.53
CA SER A 558 9.29 -14.27 -11.55
C SER A 558 8.38 -13.31 -12.35
N SER A 559 8.44 -12.01 -12.06
CA SER A 559 7.70 -10.94 -12.72
C SER A 559 8.53 -9.67 -12.85
N THR A 560 8.28 -8.88 -13.89
CA THR A 560 8.79 -7.51 -14.03
C THR A 560 8.00 -6.55 -13.15
N GLY A 561 8.63 -5.49 -12.65
CA GLY A 561 8.05 -4.57 -11.67
C GLY A 561 8.78 -4.62 -10.33
N THR A 562 8.22 -3.97 -9.32
CA THR A 562 8.80 -3.94 -7.98
C THR A 562 8.73 -5.31 -7.31
N VAL A 563 9.85 -5.76 -6.78
CA VAL A 563 10.01 -7.01 -6.02
C VAL A 563 10.64 -6.66 -4.66
N ASP A 564 9.95 -7.03 -3.59
CA ASP A 564 10.48 -6.95 -2.23
C ASP A 564 11.17 -8.27 -1.87
N VAL A 565 12.44 -8.19 -1.48
CA VAL A 565 13.16 -9.29 -0.85
C VAL A 565 13.18 -9.04 0.65
N ASP A 566 12.51 -9.89 1.40
CA ASP A 566 12.47 -9.78 2.86
C ASP A 566 13.85 -10.13 3.46
N LEU A 567 14.44 -9.21 4.21
CA LEU A 567 15.72 -9.37 4.90
C LEU A 567 15.56 -9.28 6.42
N THR A 568 14.33 -9.33 6.94
CA THR A 568 14.02 -9.11 8.36
C THR A 568 14.79 -10.06 9.27
N ASP A 569 14.79 -11.35 8.95
CA ASP A 569 15.48 -12.39 9.74
C ASP A 569 16.99 -12.47 9.46
N SER A 570 17.50 -11.65 8.54
CA SER A 570 18.91 -11.68 8.16
C SER A 570 19.82 -10.95 9.16
N HIS A 571 19.24 -10.10 10.03
CA HIS A 571 19.96 -9.23 10.96
C HIS A 571 20.96 -8.28 10.26
N LEU A 572 20.63 -7.83 9.05
CA LEU A 572 21.51 -6.99 8.23
C LEU A 572 22.04 -5.75 8.95
N LEU A 573 21.18 -5.03 9.67
CA LEU A 573 21.58 -3.78 10.34
C LEU A 573 22.54 -4.05 11.51
N ASP A 574 22.30 -5.12 12.28
CA ASP A 574 23.21 -5.55 13.36
C ASP A 574 24.59 -5.95 12.79
N LEU A 575 24.59 -6.61 11.62
CA LEU A 575 25.83 -6.99 10.93
C LEU A 575 26.61 -5.77 10.46
N TRP A 576 25.93 -4.79 9.86
CA TRP A 576 26.59 -3.57 9.41
C TRP A 576 27.08 -2.68 10.55
N GLU A 577 26.42 -2.70 11.71
CA GLU A 577 26.91 -2.01 12.90
C GLU A 577 28.20 -2.65 13.43
N HIS A 578 28.31 -3.98 13.38
CA HIS A 578 29.48 -4.71 13.90
C HIS A 578 30.65 -4.83 12.92
N ASP A 579 30.37 -5.31 11.70
CA ASP A 579 31.39 -5.67 10.69
C ASP A 579 31.73 -4.51 9.74
N GLY A 580 30.92 -3.45 9.76
CA GLY A 580 30.96 -2.36 8.80
C GLY A 580 29.97 -2.54 7.64
N ASN A 581 29.42 -1.42 7.17
CA ASN A 581 28.49 -1.40 6.05
C ASN A 581 29.23 -1.34 4.71
N PHE A 582 29.40 -2.49 4.07
CA PHE A 582 29.96 -2.61 2.72
C PHE A 582 28.90 -2.78 1.62
N GLY A 583 27.62 -2.70 1.99
CA GLY A 583 26.51 -2.91 1.05
C GLY A 583 26.15 -4.38 0.83
N LEU A 584 25.36 -4.62 -0.23
CA LEU A 584 24.81 -5.90 -0.63
C LEU A 584 25.29 -6.32 -2.02
N VAL A 585 25.27 -7.63 -2.28
CA VAL A 585 25.55 -8.26 -3.56
C VAL A 585 24.38 -9.16 -3.96
N ILE A 586 23.87 -9.00 -5.17
CA ILE A 586 22.95 -9.95 -5.81
C ILE A 586 23.73 -10.83 -6.76
N ALA A 587 23.68 -12.13 -6.53
CA ALA A 587 24.36 -13.14 -7.34
C ALA A 587 23.43 -14.30 -7.66
N SER A 588 23.63 -14.93 -8.82
CA SER A 588 22.88 -16.12 -9.20
C SER A 588 23.14 -17.28 -8.24
N ALA A 589 22.09 -17.95 -7.77
CA ALA A 589 22.16 -19.19 -6.99
C ALA A 589 22.31 -20.44 -7.89
N GLY A 590 23.04 -20.31 -9.00
CA GLY A 590 23.29 -21.38 -9.96
C GLY A 590 22.38 -21.41 -11.19
N THR A 591 21.50 -20.41 -11.35
CA THR A 591 20.69 -20.21 -12.56
C THR A 591 21.50 -19.52 -13.67
N THR A 592 21.26 -19.93 -14.92
CA THR A 592 21.77 -19.28 -16.13
C THR A 592 20.72 -18.45 -16.86
N ASP A 593 19.56 -18.25 -16.23
CA ASP A 593 18.48 -17.39 -16.73
C ASP A 593 18.61 -16.04 -16.03
N GLY A 594 19.39 -15.12 -16.60
CA GLY A 594 19.74 -13.83 -16.00
C GLY A 594 18.55 -12.98 -15.55
N VAL A 595 18.79 -12.12 -14.56
CA VAL A 595 17.84 -11.11 -14.10
C VAL A 595 18.47 -9.72 -14.25
N ASP A 596 17.63 -8.77 -14.66
CA ASP A 596 18.03 -7.38 -14.84
C ASP A 596 17.16 -6.48 -13.94
N PHE A 597 17.78 -5.48 -13.32
CA PHE A 597 17.13 -4.49 -12.46
C PHE A 597 17.47 -3.07 -12.92
N ASP A 598 16.61 -2.10 -12.59
CA ASP A 598 16.99 -0.69 -12.72
C ASP A 598 18.18 -0.38 -11.79
N SER A 599 19.11 0.41 -12.31
CA SER A 599 20.18 1.11 -11.58
C SER A 599 19.74 2.53 -11.21
N SER A 600 20.56 3.24 -10.44
CA SER A 600 20.35 4.68 -10.16
C SER A 600 20.29 5.56 -11.42
N GLU A 601 20.93 5.17 -12.51
CA GLU A 601 21.02 5.93 -13.77
C GLU A 601 19.96 5.53 -14.80
N THR A 602 19.39 4.34 -14.67
CA THR A 602 18.49 3.76 -15.68
C THR A 602 17.02 3.80 -15.30
N GLY A 603 16.69 3.86 -14.00
CA GLY A 603 15.30 3.93 -13.57
C GLY A 603 15.11 4.14 -12.07
N THR A 604 14.37 3.23 -11.42
CA THR A 604 14.14 3.28 -9.98
C THR A 604 15.28 2.57 -9.25
N PRO A 605 16.12 3.27 -8.47
CA PRO A 605 17.25 2.65 -7.80
C PRO A 605 16.79 1.58 -6.80
N PRO A 606 17.61 0.54 -6.56
CA PRO A 606 17.41 -0.35 -5.42
C PRO A 606 17.25 0.44 -4.13
N ALA A 607 16.40 -0.04 -3.21
CA ALA A 607 16.20 0.64 -1.93
C ALA A 607 16.11 -0.34 -0.77
N LEU A 608 16.67 0.05 0.38
CA LEU A 608 16.50 -0.65 1.64
C LEU A 608 15.34 -0.01 2.42
N VAL A 609 14.28 -0.76 2.68
CA VAL A 609 13.14 -0.32 3.49
C VAL A 609 13.29 -0.92 4.88
N VAL A 610 13.47 -0.07 5.89
CA VAL A 610 13.62 -0.47 7.28
C VAL A 610 12.40 -0.02 8.06
N SER A 611 11.65 -0.96 8.62
CA SER A 611 10.57 -0.70 9.55
C SER A 611 11.03 -0.87 11.00
N TYR A 612 10.60 0.01 11.89
CA TYR A 612 11.06 0.14 13.27
C TYR A 612 9.99 0.73 14.21
N ASN A 613 9.98 0.38 15.49
CA ASN A 613 9.13 0.99 16.51
C ASN A 613 9.96 1.94 17.38
N GLU A 614 9.54 3.19 17.58
CA GLU A 614 10.23 4.10 18.51
C GLU A 614 10.06 3.65 19.96
N ARG A 615 11.17 3.60 20.70
CA ARG A 615 11.15 3.22 22.12
C ARG A 615 10.85 4.43 23.02
N LYS A 616 9.87 4.29 23.92
CA LYS A 616 9.40 5.38 24.83
C LYS A 616 10.22 5.52 26.12
N ASP A 617 11.08 4.55 26.44
CA ASP A 617 11.89 4.47 27.66
C ASP A 617 13.27 5.15 27.52
N CYS A 618 13.53 5.84 26.41
CA CYS A 618 14.80 6.51 26.11
C CYS A 618 15.06 7.82 26.89
N GLU A 619 14.75 7.87 28.19
CA GLU A 619 15.28 8.91 29.10
C GLU A 619 16.57 8.46 29.82
N THR A 620 17.52 7.86 29.10
CA THR A 620 18.99 7.93 29.36
C THR A 620 19.72 7.24 28.21
N PRO A 621 20.95 7.66 27.82
CA PRO A 621 21.67 6.99 26.73
C PRO A 621 22.16 5.61 27.21
N VAL A 622 21.45 4.56 26.79
CA VAL A 622 21.86 3.16 26.99
C VAL A 622 22.91 2.83 25.94
N ASN A 623 24.11 2.45 26.38
CA ASN A 623 25.15 1.93 25.50
C ASN A 623 24.88 0.45 25.23
N SER A 624 25.07 0.00 24.00
CA SER A 624 24.99 -1.42 23.61
C SER A 624 26.36 -1.91 23.16
N LEU A 625 26.74 -3.12 23.57
CA LEU A 625 27.98 -3.77 23.19
C LEU A 625 27.74 -5.25 22.90
N SER A 626 28.00 -5.67 21.66
CA SER A 626 28.00 -7.07 21.27
C SER A 626 29.42 -7.64 21.38
N LEU A 627 29.57 -8.68 22.19
CA LEU A 627 30.83 -9.35 22.45
C LEU A 627 30.83 -10.70 21.72
N PRO A 628 31.59 -10.87 20.63
CA PRO A 628 31.76 -12.17 20.01
C PRO A 628 32.48 -13.12 20.96
N ILE A 629 32.24 -14.42 20.78
CA ILE A 629 32.92 -15.46 21.54
C ILE A 629 34.45 -15.40 21.34
N SER A 630 35.21 -15.40 22.44
CA SER A 630 36.67 -15.35 22.46
C SER A 630 37.31 -16.73 22.44
N ASP A 631 36.65 -17.73 23.03
CA ASP A 631 37.12 -19.11 23.07
C ASP A 631 35.91 -20.06 23.05
N ASP A 632 35.95 -21.09 22.21
CA ASP A 632 34.90 -22.10 22.13
C ASP A 632 35.40 -23.50 21.76
N THR A 633 34.80 -24.51 22.38
CA THR A 633 35.05 -25.92 22.03
C THR A 633 33.97 -26.78 22.66
N PHE A 634 33.92 -28.08 22.33
CA PHE A 634 33.15 -29.04 23.11
C PHE A 634 34.07 -30.08 23.75
N ILE A 635 33.62 -30.67 24.84
CA ILE A 635 34.31 -31.76 25.53
C ILE A 635 33.49 -33.04 25.45
N ALA A 636 34.14 -34.20 25.30
CA ALA A 636 33.48 -35.47 25.00
C ALA A 636 33.91 -36.60 25.94
N SER A 637 32.96 -37.32 26.54
CA SER A 637 33.25 -38.35 27.55
C SER A 637 33.92 -39.59 26.98
N SER A 638 33.58 -40.00 25.76
CA SER A 638 34.19 -41.19 25.13
C SER A 638 35.59 -40.92 24.59
N LYS A 639 35.97 -39.64 24.49
CA LYS A 639 37.26 -39.14 24.00
C LYS A 639 37.89 -38.22 25.03
N ALA A 640 37.99 -38.73 26.27
CA ALA A 640 38.10 -37.86 27.43
C ALA A 640 39.39 -37.02 27.53
N SER A 641 40.45 -37.41 26.82
CA SER A 641 41.73 -36.70 26.74
C SER A 641 41.96 -35.94 25.42
N GLU A 642 40.98 -35.93 24.51
CA GLU A 642 41.06 -35.24 23.22
C GLU A 642 40.48 -33.83 23.34
N ASN A 643 41.06 -32.88 22.59
CA ASN A 643 40.58 -31.51 22.44
C ASN A 643 39.92 -31.36 21.06
N PHE A 644 38.84 -30.59 21.00
CA PHE A 644 38.01 -30.43 19.79
C PHE A 644 37.95 -28.97 19.33
N ASN A 645 39.04 -28.22 19.50
CA ASN A 645 39.14 -26.89 18.91
C ASN A 645 39.05 -26.99 17.36
N ASN A 646 38.41 -26.00 16.72
CA ASN A 646 38.20 -25.92 15.27
C ASN A 646 37.50 -27.15 14.66
N HIS A 647 36.64 -27.82 15.43
CA HIS A 647 35.95 -29.01 14.93
C HIS A 647 34.90 -28.63 13.87
N ALA A 648 34.85 -29.37 12.77
CA ALA A 648 33.97 -29.05 11.62
C ALA A 648 32.47 -29.11 11.95
N ASP A 649 32.08 -29.88 12.97
CA ASP A 649 30.69 -29.98 13.41
C ASP A 649 30.28 -28.83 14.37
N GLY A 650 31.18 -27.89 14.66
CA GLY A 650 30.95 -26.80 15.59
C GLY A 650 30.97 -27.25 17.06
N LEU A 651 30.06 -26.70 17.87
CA LEU A 651 29.91 -26.97 19.29
C LEU A 651 28.78 -27.98 19.53
N LEU A 652 29.10 -29.08 20.21
CA LEU A 652 28.16 -30.18 20.45
C LEU A 652 27.74 -30.26 21.93
N ALA A 653 26.44 -30.46 22.15
CA ALA A 653 25.88 -30.78 23.47
C ALA A 653 24.86 -31.92 23.38
N ASP A 654 25.24 -33.12 23.84
CA ASP A 654 24.41 -34.32 23.80
C ASP A 654 24.63 -35.20 25.05
N LEU A 655 23.57 -35.78 25.62
CA LEU A 655 23.70 -36.77 26.69
C LEU A 655 24.29 -38.09 26.19
N LEU A 656 24.11 -38.43 24.91
CA LEU A 656 24.55 -39.68 24.33
C LEU A 656 24.77 -39.59 22.81
N ASP A 657 25.92 -39.07 22.42
CA ASP A 657 26.39 -39.15 21.04
C ASP A 657 27.05 -40.51 20.74
N THR A 658 26.79 -41.03 19.53
CA THR A 658 27.27 -42.36 19.12
C THR A 658 28.78 -42.46 18.91
N LYS A 659 29.45 -41.32 18.65
CA LYS A 659 30.89 -41.21 18.39
C LYS A 659 31.65 -40.64 19.59
N TYR A 660 31.05 -39.67 20.28
CA TYR A 660 31.69 -38.84 21.31
C TYR A 660 31.21 -39.13 22.73
N GLY A 661 30.14 -39.92 22.90
CA GLY A 661 29.51 -40.13 24.20
C GLY A 661 28.78 -38.88 24.66
N LYS A 662 28.84 -38.54 25.95
CA LYS A 662 28.28 -37.29 26.43
C LYS A 662 29.16 -36.12 25.98
N THR A 663 28.55 -35.09 25.39
CA THR A 663 29.23 -33.86 24.97
C THR A 663 28.67 -32.64 25.69
N ASN A 664 29.54 -31.71 26.05
CA ASN A 664 29.16 -30.40 26.58
C ASN A 664 29.90 -29.31 25.81
N ALA A 665 29.19 -28.27 25.37
CA ALA A 665 29.78 -27.11 24.72
C ALA A 665 30.33 -26.13 25.77
N LEU A 666 31.51 -25.57 25.52
CA LEU A 666 32.19 -24.56 26.31
C LEU A 666 32.29 -23.27 25.49
N MET A 667 32.09 -22.14 26.16
CA MET A 667 32.15 -20.82 25.53
C MET A 667 32.70 -19.77 26.49
N LYS A 668 33.48 -18.82 25.98
CA LYS A 668 34.05 -17.73 26.75
C LYS A 668 34.00 -16.44 25.94
N PHE A 669 33.81 -15.31 26.62
CA PHE A 669 33.71 -13.98 25.99
C PHE A 669 34.75 -13.06 26.61
N ASP A 670 35.35 -12.19 25.80
CA ASP A 670 36.17 -11.09 26.32
C ASP A 670 35.26 -9.93 26.74
N VAL A 671 35.21 -9.68 28.05
CA VAL A 671 34.38 -8.63 28.65
C VAL A 671 35.18 -7.38 29.00
N SER A 672 36.47 -7.30 28.62
CA SER A 672 37.36 -6.19 28.96
C SER A 672 36.95 -4.85 28.34
N ALA A 673 36.11 -4.88 27.30
CA ALA A 673 35.55 -3.69 26.66
C ALA A 673 34.37 -3.08 27.46
N LEU A 674 33.85 -3.75 28.48
CA LEU A 674 32.79 -3.20 29.34
C LEU A 674 33.38 -2.20 30.36
N PRO A 675 32.78 -1.01 30.54
CA PRO A 675 33.28 -0.03 31.51
C PRO A 675 33.08 -0.48 32.96
N GLU A 676 33.94 -0.03 33.87
CA GLU A 676 33.78 -0.30 35.30
C GLU A 676 32.64 0.54 35.90
N GLY A 677 31.81 -0.09 36.75
CA GLY A 677 30.78 0.61 37.55
C GLY A 677 29.48 0.93 36.81
N VAL A 678 29.24 0.33 35.64
CA VAL A 678 27.98 0.45 34.88
C VAL A 678 26.89 -0.45 35.46
N GLU A 679 25.63 -0.06 35.29
CA GLU A 679 24.48 -0.92 35.55
C GLU A 679 24.04 -1.59 34.23
N PHE A 680 23.82 -2.90 34.26
CA PHE A 680 23.41 -3.67 33.09
C PHE A 680 21.90 -3.69 32.95
N ASP A 681 21.40 -3.19 31.82
CA ASP A 681 19.99 -3.20 31.46
C ASP A 681 19.57 -4.54 30.85
N SER A 682 20.42 -5.12 30.00
CA SER A 682 20.20 -6.46 29.44
C SER A 682 21.50 -7.21 29.14
N VAL A 683 21.44 -8.54 29.25
CA VAL A 683 22.54 -9.45 28.89
C VAL A 683 21.96 -10.64 28.13
N ILE A 684 22.15 -10.69 26.81
CA ILE A 684 21.56 -11.70 25.94
C ILE A 684 22.65 -12.54 25.28
N LEU A 685 22.61 -13.86 25.49
CA LEU A 685 23.46 -14.82 24.78
C LEU A 685 22.71 -15.36 23.56
N ALA A 686 23.23 -15.13 22.37
CA ALA A 686 22.74 -15.66 21.11
C ALA A 686 23.56 -16.90 20.70
N LEU A 687 22.87 -18.00 20.39
CA LEU A 687 23.44 -19.25 19.88
C LEU A 687 22.94 -19.50 18.46
N HIS A 688 23.82 -19.76 17.51
CA HIS A 688 23.40 -20.16 16.17
C HIS A 688 23.23 -21.68 16.08
N VAL A 689 22.00 -22.15 16.18
CA VAL A 689 21.64 -23.56 16.24
C VAL A 689 21.68 -24.17 14.83
N THR A 690 22.62 -25.09 14.61
CA THR A 690 22.78 -25.81 13.34
C THR A 690 22.03 -27.14 13.32
N ASN A 691 21.76 -27.71 14.50
CA ASN A 691 20.90 -28.89 14.68
C ASN A 691 20.04 -28.72 15.92
N ALA A 692 18.74 -28.49 15.70
CA ALA A 692 17.79 -28.23 16.77
C ALA A 692 17.48 -29.49 17.60
N SER A 693 17.03 -29.28 18.83
CA SER A 693 16.72 -30.35 19.76
C SER A 693 15.27 -30.30 20.25
N THR A 694 14.70 -31.48 20.47
CA THR A 694 13.39 -31.65 21.11
C THR A 694 13.45 -31.61 22.63
N GLY A 695 14.64 -31.55 23.23
CA GLY A 695 14.82 -31.58 24.68
C GLY A 695 15.40 -30.30 25.28
N ASN A 696 15.68 -30.37 26.59
CA ASN A 696 16.13 -29.22 27.37
C ASN A 696 17.64 -29.27 27.62
N PHE A 697 18.22 -28.09 27.74
CA PHE A 697 19.63 -27.85 28.03
C PHE A 697 19.73 -26.90 29.19
N GLU A 698 20.76 -27.07 30.00
CA GLU A 698 21.04 -26.17 31.11
C GLU A 698 22.35 -25.45 30.85
N LEU A 699 22.35 -24.15 31.16
CA LEU A 699 23.52 -23.29 31.03
C LEU A 699 24.09 -23.03 32.42
N TYR A 700 25.39 -23.24 32.56
CA TYR A 700 26.13 -23.04 33.80
C TYR A 700 27.38 -22.21 33.55
N ARG A 701 27.93 -21.63 34.61
CA ARG A 701 29.33 -21.19 34.61
C ARG A 701 30.27 -22.40 34.64
N VAL A 702 31.45 -22.30 34.06
CA VAL A 702 32.50 -23.31 34.26
C VAL A 702 33.10 -23.12 35.65
N ASN A 703 33.36 -24.21 36.38
CA ASN A 703 33.90 -24.15 37.74
C ASN A 703 35.35 -23.67 37.85
N GLN A 704 36.05 -23.57 36.71
CA GLN A 704 37.46 -23.23 36.64
C GLN A 704 37.77 -22.59 35.29
N ASN A 705 38.89 -21.88 35.23
CA ASN A 705 39.38 -21.33 33.98
C ASN A 705 39.86 -22.44 33.03
N TRP A 706 39.80 -22.18 31.74
CA TRP A 706 40.17 -23.12 30.69
C TRP A 706 40.72 -22.38 29.47
N ASN A 707 41.39 -23.14 28.61
CA ASN A 707 41.97 -22.64 27.37
C ASN A 707 41.49 -23.51 26.22
N GLU A 708 41.02 -22.86 25.15
CA GLU A 708 40.44 -23.49 23.98
C GLU A 708 41.30 -24.60 23.37
N GLN A 709 42.62 -24.41 23.32
CA GLN A 709 43.56 -25.33 22.67
C GLN A 709 43.88 -26.57 23.54
N THR A 710 43.44 -26.59 24.80
CA THR A 710 43.80 -27.65 25.76
C THR A 710 42.63 -28.19 26.58
N ALA A 711 41.43 -27.65 26.41
CA ALA A 711 40.24 -28.11 27.10
C ALA A 711 39.85 -29.53 26.62
N THR A 712 39.62 -30.42 27.57
CA THR A 712 39.26 -31.83 27.38
C THR A 712 38.23 -32.21 28.43
N TRP A 713 37.56 -33.35 28.27
CA TRP A 713 36.64 -33.84 29.28
C TRP A 713 37.32 -34.05 30.64
N GLN A 714 38.53 -34.63 30.66
CA GLN A 714 39.30 -34.86 31.88
C GLN A 714 39.77 -33.56 32.53
N SER A 715 40.18 -32.58 31.73
CA SER A 715 40.65 -31.31 32.29
C SER A 715 39.50 -30.50 32.88
N ILE A 716 38.29 -30.58 32.31
CA ILE A 716 37.14 -29.74 32.70
C ILE A 716 36.09 -30.49 33.54
N TYR A 717 35.49 -31.56 33.01
CA TYR A 717 34.34 -32.22 33.63
C TYR A 717 34.73 -33.03 34.87
N ASP A 718 35.81 -33.80 34.80
CA ASP A 718 36.28 -34.62 35.94
C ASP A 718 36.81 -33.76 37.10
N ASN A 719 37.10 -32.48 36.86
CA ASN A 719 37.51 -31.48 37.85
C ASN A 719 36.36 -30.58 38.31
N GLY A 720 35.11 -31.07 38.22
CA GLY A 720 33.93 -30.39 38.73
C GLY A 720 33.01 -29.80 37.66
N GLY A 721 33.43 -29.74 36.39
CA GLY A 721 32.58 -29.42 35.25
C GLY A 721 31.84 -28.09 35.35
N SER A 722 30.55 -28.15 35.67
CA SER A 722 29.61 -27.03 35.76
C SER A 722 29.47 -26.50 37.20
N GLY A 723 29.58 -25.18 37.36
CA GLY A 723 29.42 -24.46 38.61
C GLY A 723 28.01 -23.93 38.83
N ASP A 724 27.89 -22.60 38.91
CA ASP A 724 26.62 -21.92 39.16
C ASP A 724 25.65 -22.13 37.98
N TYR A 725 24.44 -22.61 38.30
CA TYR A 725 23.34 -22.69 37.35
C TYR A 725 22.87 -21.29 36.97
N LEU A 726 22.67 -21.05 35.67
CA LEU A 726 22.16 -19.78 35.15
C LEU A 726 20.72 -19.91 34.69
N THR A 727 20.45 -20.83 33.75
CA THR A 727 19.11 -21.00 33.17
C THR A 727 18.96 -22.34 32.45
N THR A 728 17.72 -22.68 32.10
CA THR A 728 17.33 -23.83 31.27
C THR A 728 16.71 -23.32 29.99
N PHE A 729 17.07 -23.91 28.86
CA PHE A 729 16.59 -23.50 27.54
C PHE A 729 16.31 -24.70 26.61
N SER A 730 15.55 -24.46 25.54
CA SER A 730 15.06 -25.50 24.63
C SER A 730 15.04 -24.99 23.17
N PRO A 731 16.12 -25.19 22.41
CA PRO A 731 16.20 -24.74 21.02
C PRO A 731 15.50 -25.71 20.08
N LYS A 732 14.22 -25.44 19.80
CA LYS A 732 13.34 -26.32 19.00
C LYS A 732 13.44 -26.11 17.48
N GLU A 733 14.14 -25.07 17.05
CA GLU A 733 14.30 -24.66 15.65
C GLU A 733 15.77 -24.32 15.39
N THR A 734 16.20 -24.48 14.12
CA THR A 734 17.52 -24.05 13.65
C THR A 734 17.54 -22.53 13.44
N GLY A 735 18.70 -21.90 13.55
CA GLY A 735 18.85 -20.44 13.49
C GLY A 735 19.23 -19.84 14.85
N VAL A 736 19.05 -18.54 15.04
CA VAL A 736 19.51 -17.85 16.26
C VAL A 736 18.55 -18.09 17.43
N TYR A 737 19.06 -18.75 18.48
CA TYR A 737 18.36 -18.94 19.74
C TYR A 737 18.93 -18.00 20.82
N ARG A 738 18.07 -17.18 21.44
CA ARG A 738 18.49 -16.18 22.44
C ARG A 738 18.18 -16.64 23.86
N ILE A 739 19.15 -16.47 24.74
CA ILE A 739 19.08 -16.79 26.16
C ILE A 739 19.26 -15.49 26.95
N ASP A 740 18.23 -15.09 27.68
CA ASP A 740 18.29 -13.94 28.58
C ASP A 740 19.03 -14.30 29.88
N LEU A 741 20.12 -13.59 30.13
CA LEU A 741 21.02 -13.74 31.28
C LEU A 741 21.05 -12.48 32.16
N THR A 742 20.20 -11.49 31.91
CA THR A 742 20.18 -10.20 32.59
C THR A 742 20.18 -10.35 34.11
N ASN A 743 19.31 -11.22 34.63
CA ASN A 743 19.15 -11.44 36.07
C ASN A 743 20.03 -12.56 36.65
N SER A 744 20.97 -13.09 35.87
CA SER A 744 21.82 -14.21 36.30
C SER A 744 23.02 -13.78 37.17
N GLY A 745 23.31 -12.47 37.23
CA GLY A 745 24.50 -11.92 37.87
C GLY A 745 25.82 -12.34 37.19
N LEU A 746 25.76 -12.88 35.96
CA LEU A 746 26.92 -13.39 35.20
C LEU A 746 28.00 -12.32 35.00
N LEU A 747 27.66 -11.21 34.34
CA LEU A 747 28.64 -10.16 34.03
C LEU A 747 29.23 -9.55 35.30
N GLN A 748 28.40 -9.25 36.30
CA GLN A 748 28.87 -8.73 37.58
C GLN A 748 29.89 -9.66 38.24
N SER A 749 29.69 -10.98 38.12
CA SER A 749 30.64 -11.97 38.64
C SER A 749 31.93 -12.05 37.84
N TRP A 750 31.88 -11.89 36.51
CA TRP A 750 33.07 -11.88 35.66
C TRP A 750 33.89 -10.60 35.82
N LEU A 751 33.24 -9.45 36.03
CA LEU A 751 33.92 -8.18 36.27
C LEU A 751 34.52 -8.09 37.68
N ASN A 752 33.87 -8.68 38.68
CA ASN A 752 34.36 -8.69 40.07
C ASN A 752 35.28 -9.89 40.39
N GLY A 753 35.45 -10.82 39.47
CA GLY A 753 36.08 -12.12 39.71
C GLY A 753 36.80 -12.66 38.48
N GLU A 754 36.98 -13.97 38.42
CA GLU A 754 37.60 -14.63 37.26
C GLU A 754 36.52 -15.01 36.23
N ASN A 755 36.71 -14.60 34.97
CA ASN A 755 35.87 -15.05 33.86
C ASN A 755 36.25 -16.48 33.49
N THR A 756 35.44 -17.44 33.92
CA THR A 756 35.60 -18.87 33.63
C THR A 756 34.77 -19.34 32.43
N GLY A 757 33.99 -18.47 31.80
CA GLY A 757 33.11 -18.83 30.68
C GLY A 757 31.88 -19.64 31.11
N LEU A 758 31.19 -20.21 30.13
CA LEU A 758 29.95 -20.97 30.26
C LEU A 758 30.11 -22.39 29.73
N ILE A 759 29.25 -23.28 30.23
CA ILE A 759 29.10 -24.66 29.76
C ILE A 759 27.63 -24.99 29.55
N ILE A 760 27.31 -25.53 28.36
CA ILE A 760 25.99 -26.10 28.08
C ILE A 760 26.02 -27.58 28.47
N VAL A 761 25.12 -27.94 29.39
CA VAL A 761 24.95 -29.31 29.86
C VAL A 761 23.62 -29.86 29.34
N PRO A 762 23.64 -30.92 28.50
CA PRO A 762 22.44 -31.49 27.92
C PRO A 762 21.62 -32.26 28.96
N LYS A 763 20.28 -32.17 28.87
CA LYS A 763 19.32 -33.05 29.57
C LYS A 763 18.51 -33.94 28.63
N SER A 764 18.88 -33.94 27.36
CA SER A 764 18.22 -34.67 26.28
C SER A 764 19.16 -35.67 25.62
N LEU A 765 18.60 -36.80 25.16
CA LEU A 765 19.28 -37.77 24.27
C LEU A 765 19.27 -37.32 22.80
N ASN A 766 18.51 -36.27 22.49
CA ASN A 766 18.52 -35.65 21.18
C ASN A 766 19.41 -34.41 21.32
N GLY A 767 20.65 -34.52 20.83
CA GLY A 767 21.68 -33.51 20.94
C GLY A 767 21.34 -32.17 20.30
N LEU A 768 22.15 -31.17 20.63
CA LEU A 768 22.13 -29.82 20.11
C LEU A 768 23.48 -29.51 19.49
N ASP A 769 23.46 -29.06 18.25
CA ASP A 769 24.66 -28.58 17.56
C ASP A 769 24.53 -27.08 17.32
N ILE A 770 25.61 -26.35 17.61
CA ILE A 770 25.69 -24.90 17.53
C ILE A 770 26.91 -24.57 16.68
N SER A 771 26.82 -23.56 15.82
CA SER A 771 27.98 -23.10 15.07
C SER A 771 29.06 -22.57 16.01
N SER A 772 30.33 -22.92 15.74
CA SER A 772 31.48 -22.35 16.43
C SER A 772 31.93 -21.04 15.78
N ARG A 773 32.85 -20.33 16.44
CA ARG A 773 33.52 -19.14 15.92
C ARG A 773 34.18 -19.38 14.56
N GLU A 774 34.84 -20.51 14.38
CA GLU A 774 35.60 -20.85 13.17
C GLU A 774 34.70 -21.10 11.96
N LEU A 775 33.42 -21.37 12.20
CA LEU A 775 32.40 -21.53 11.16
C LEU A 775 31.73 -20.19 10.80
N GLY A 776 32.17 -19.07 11.39
CA GLY A 776 31.72 -17.72 11.05
C GLY A 776 30.41 -17.30 11.71
N MET A 777 29.79 -18.15 12.54
CA MET A 777 28.55 -17.85 13.28
C MET A 777 28.62 -18.32 14.74
N GLY A 778 29.73 -18.05 15.41
CA GLY A 778 29.91 -18.40 16.82
C GLY A 778 28.89 -17.69 17.74
N PRO A 779 28.71 -18.17 18.98
CA PRO A 779 27.88 -17.48 19.96
C PRO A 779 28.27 -16.00 20.15
N VAL A 780 27.28 -15.16 20.46
CA VAL A 780 27.47 -13.72 20.72
C VAL A 780 26.80 -13.34 22.02
N LEU A 781 27.47 -12.52 22.84
CA LEU A 781 26.92 -11.96 24.07
C LEU A 781 26.65 -10.47 23.89
N THR A 782 25.39 -10.07 23.79
CA THR A 782 24.99 -8.67 23.69
C THR A 782 24.66 -8.10 25.07
N VAL A 783 25.25 -6.96 25.39
CA VAL A 783 25.14 -6.29 26.69
C VAL A 783 24.64 -4.87 26.47
N THR A 784 23.57 -4.48 27.15
CA THR A 784 23.14 -3.08 27.22
C THR A 784 23.35 -2.54 28.63
N TYR A 785 23.84 -1.30 28.75
CA TYR A 785 24.24 -0.72 30.03
C TYR A 785 24.19 0.83 30.03
N HIS A 786 24.11 1.41 31.22
CA HIS A 786 24.18 2.87 31.43
C HIS A 786 25.19 3.29 32.51
#